data_AF-A0A552CWY7-F1
#
_entry.id   AF-A0A552CWY7-F1
#
_cell.length_a   1.000
_cell.length_b   1.000
_cell.length_c   1.000
_cell.angle_alpha   90.00
_cell.angle_beta   90.00
_cell.angle_gamma   90.00
#
_symmetry.space_group_name_H-M   'P 1'
#
loop_
_entity.id
_entity.type
_entity.pdbx_description
1 polymer ?
#
loop_
_entity_poly.entity_id
_entity_poly.type
_entity_poly.pdbx_seq_one_letter_code
_entity_poly.pdbx_strand_id
1 'polypeptide(L)'
;MNCLEDVLTDWAEIKKDLPPLLKLRSYKNISEDQKKCLQDKLDECIHMGSSTQEPTKRTQLQWIAREIGDYIFGLYGIYPSTTILPLAEQDQNFYVPYPRNPYFTGQDGELDDIYSFFVSSKNSSNVRSLALVGMGGSGKTQLAIEYAYRYSKQYSAIYWLQADDIYLFFLSVSELAEKLIPDECKDIDPEVIASNLKSHLEEQSGWLLIVDNADDFSIVKEYLPRSDKGDILITTRSSQIDPAIHQIPISTFLPDESKLLLLRRAKQLKEITDFTQLDPSENKAAEELTLQLGGLPLAIDQAGAYIGKENITVEKYLTRYRDTERGKELRQTRGELSGEHTSSSTTYTLALEQVAFRDEEAAELIRICAFLAPESIPKRIFTENPDIWEGSLATRLHKPLGFDELRQEATRYSLIQWDSKKELLSIHAVVQQVIRDELSQEEKQSYIKKVILAVNAIFPKEIEIRFASQEILRSCDRLSSQARKVLSWTKDHSITDLAIGNLMNKYSYYLIARSRYKDANDVCERAVKFWRDRSTSQDLSAENLKEIYLGLASSLNNHAELLHAQGNYRGARPLFEEALGIREDNLPSGDRDYFWVGQSLHNLARLETDFGNYPRAEELFEEALKINKTTQRDDLRFLLARSYNDLAKLYRLKANFSKANLNCEKALTINQEILGKDHPYIASNLDNLGDIYKDQGRYHEAEMKYLQALELRRNYFRGEYYPAIADSYTSLGRLYQASRNFEKAKSYYDKALEIQTKLFDDDHTDIASSYNNLAILCQEQKQNEESEKLYKKALDIYKKFLNCNHPAFATVYNNLALVYDEQKLYLQAEEFYKKALKLYEDTLSKDHPLVAFCSANLGLFYQKQGRYEEAEPLFKQSLALRERRLGEDDLDIAHSLDNLASLYQDWERYEEAESLFKQALALRERRLGEDDLDIAHSLDNLASLYQDWERYQEAEPLFKQSLALREQLLEEDDLDIAYSLDNLASLYQDWERYEEAEPLFKQSLALREQLLGEDDPDIAYSLDNLASLYQDWERYEEAEPLFKQSLQLREQLLGEDDLDIA
;
A
#
# COMPACT_ATOMS: atom_id res chain seq x y z
N MET A 1 44.06 -40.15 -28.69
CA MET A 1 44.36 -38.83 -29.30
C MET A 1 43.05 -38.43 -29.94
N ASN A 2 42.16 -37.68 -29.31
CA ASN A 2 42.41 -36.32 -28.84
C ASN A 2 41.82 -36.10 -27.43
N CYS A 3 42.65 -35.58 -26.52
CA CYS A 3 42.22 -35.12 -25.21
C CYS A 3 41.48 -33.77 -25.37
N LEU A 4 40.66 -33.37 -24.40
CA LEU A 4 40.04 -32.03 -24.40
C LEU A 4 41.09 -30.91 -24.57
N GLU A 5 42.29 -31.13 -24.03
CA GLU A 5 43.45 -30.24 -24.20
C GLU A 5 43.84 -30.04 -25.67
N ASP A 6 43.72 -31.07 -26.52
CA ASP A 6 44.05 -30.97 -27.94
C ASP A 6 43.00 -30.10 -28.67
N VAL A 7 41.71 -30.27 -28.36
CA VAL A 7 40.61 -29.45 -28.93
C VAL A 7 40.73 -27.99 -28.52
N LEU A 8 41.10 -27.73 -27.25
CA LEU A 8 41.33 -26.38 -26.74
C LEU A 8 42.54 -25.71 -27.41
N THR A 9 43.62 -26.47 -27.61
CA THR A 9 44.85 -25.98 -28.23
C THR A 9 44.63 -25.67 -29.70
N ASP A 10 44.00 -26.59 -30.44
CA ASP A 10 43.62 -26.41 -31.84
C ASP A 10 42.70 -25.20 -32.03
N TRP A 11 41.68 -25.06 -31.17
CA TRP A 11 40.75 -23.93 -31.26
C TRP A 11 41.47 -22.60 -30.98
N ALA A 12 42.37 -22.58 -30.00
CA ALA A 12 43.17 -21.39 -29.71
C ALA A 12 44.11 -20.98 -30.87
N GLU A 13 44.60 -21.93 -31.67
CA GLU A 13 45.37 -21.64 -32.88
C GLU A 13 44.46 -21.14 -34.01
N ILE A 14 43.37 -21.84 -34.32
CA ILE A 14 42.41 -21.43 -35.36
C ILE A 14 41.88 -20.01 -35.09
N LYS A 15 41.59 -19.70 -33.82
CA LYS A 15 41.06 -18.40 -33.41
C LYS A 15 42.03 -17.24 -33.60
N LYS A 16 43.35 -17.46 -33.58
CA LYS A 16 44.36 -16.41 -33.83
C LYS A 16 44.33 -15.91 -35.28
N ASP A 17 43.97 -16.79 -36.21
CA ASP A 17 43.95 -16.49 -37.64
C ASP A 17 42.58 -15.97 -38.13
N LEU A 18 41.59 -15.89 -37.23
CA LEU A 18 40.27 -15.34 -37.52
C LEU A 18 40.19 -13.88 -37.08
N PRO A 19 39.55 -13.00 -37.87
CA PRO A 19 39.30 -11.63 -37.44
C PRO A 19 38.40 -11.61 -36.18
N PRO A 20 38.41 -10.52 -35.40
CA PRO A 20 37.50 -10.37 -34.28
C PRO A 20 36.05 -10.56 -34.73
N LEU A 21 35.26 -11.29 -33.94
CA LEU A 21 33.85 -11.60 -34.22
C LEU A 21 33.04 -10.36 -34.67
N LEU A 22 33.35 -9.21 -34.06
CA LEU A 22 32.77 -7.88 -34.29
C LEU A 22 33.07 -7.26 -35.68
N LYS A 23 33.99 -7.82 -36.47
CA LYS A 23 34.36 -7.30 -37.81
C LYS A 23 34.14 -8.29 -38.95
N LEU A 24 33.63 -9.49 -38.67
CA LEU A 24 33.52 -10.60 -39.63
C LEU A 24 32.75 -10.23 -40.91
N ARG A 25 31.65 -9.47 -40.83
CA ARG A 25 30.86 -9.08 -42.01
C ARG A 25 31.51 -7.99 -42.88
N SER A 26 32.48 -7.25 -42.34
CA SER A 26 33.25 -6.24 -43.10
C SER A 26 34.49 -6.82 -43.80
N TYR A 27 34.88 -8.05 -43.44
CA TYR A 27 36.01 -8.75 -44.03
C TYR A 27 35.56 -9.63 -45.20
N LYS A 28 35.86 -9.21 -46.44
CA LYS A 28 35.49 -9.95 -47.67
C LYS A 28 36.36 -11.18 -48.01
N ASN A 29 37.39 -11.49 -47.22
CA ASN A 29 38.45 -12.47 -47.60
C ASN A 29 38.68 -13.58 -46.56
N ILE A 30 37.63 -14.30 -46.14
CA ILE A 30 37.80 -15.59 -45.45
C ILE A 30 37.67 -16.70 -46.49
N SER A 31 38.66 -17.58 -46.59
CA SER A 31 38.69 -18.63 -47.62
C SER A 31 37.65 -19.72 -47.34
N GLU A 32 37.18 -20.41 -48.39
CA GLU A 32 36.29 -21.58 -48.21
C GLU A 32 36.95 -22.70 -47.38
N ASP A 33 38.28 -22.79 -47.40
CA ASP A 33 39.02 -23.74 -46.56
C ASP A 33 38.92 -23.38 -45.07
N GLN A 34 38.94 -22.09 -44.71
CA GLN A 34 38.76 -21.63 -43.33
C GLN A 34 37.33 -21.85 -42.84
N LYS A 35 36.33 -21.64 -43.71
CA LYS A 35 34.92 -21.91 -43.43
C LYS A 35 34.66 -23.38 -43.19
N LYS A 36 35.23 -24.24 -44.04
CA LYS A 36 35.16 -25.69 -43.87
C LYS A 36 35.85 -26.14 -42.59
N CYS A 37 37.02 -25.58 -42.27
CA CYS A 37 37.74 -25.85 -41.02
C CYS A 37 36.90 -25.51 -39.77
N LEU A 38 36.19 -24.37 -39.78
CA LEU A 38 35.25 -24.02 -38.70
C LEU A 38 34.12 -25.02 -38.56
N GLN A 39 33.50 -25.43 -39.67
CA GLN A 39 32.41 -26.41 -39.66
C GLN A 39 32.87 -27.78 -39.16
N ASP A 40 34.01 -28.27 -39.65
CA ASP A 40 34.60 -29.55 -39.24
C ASP A 40 34.94 -29.55 -37.73
N LYS A 41 35.43 -28.42 -37.19
CA LYS A 41 35.75 -28.29 -35.76
C LYS A 41 34.49 -28.18 -34.89
N LEU A 42 33.43 -27.55 -35.40
CA LEU A 42 32.12 -27.53 -34.73
C LEU A 42 31.56 -28.94 -34.58
N ASP A 43 31.58 -29.71 -35.66
CA ASP A 43 31.08 -31.09 -35.70
C ASP A 43 31.92 -32.00 -34.77
N GLU A 44 33.25 -31.81 -34.72
CA GLU A 44 34.13 -32.50 -33.76
C GLU A 44 33.72 -32.21 -32.31
N CYS A 45 33.48 -30.95 -31.96
CA CYS A 45 33.08 -30.54 -30.61
C CYS A 45 31.70 -31.11 -30.21
N ILE A 46 30.74 -31.10 -31.13
CA ILE A 46 29.41 -31.68 -30.91
C ILE A 46 29.49 -33.19 -30.71
N HIS A 47 30.27 -33.89 -31.56
CA HIS A 47 30.44 -35.32 -31.47
C HIS A 47 31.12 -35.73 -30.14
N MET A 48 32.17 -35.02 -29.72
CA MET A 48 32.84 -35.28 -28.44
C MET A 48 31.96 -34.92 -27.23
N GLY A 49 31.20 -33.83 -27.31
CA GLY A 49 30.28 -33.41 -26.23
C GLY A 49 29.11 -34.37 -26.02
N SER A 50 28.63 -35.00 -27.09
CA SER A 50 27.57 -36.01 -27.03
C SER A 50 28.04 -37.34 -26.43
N SER A 51 29.32 -37.70 -26.61
CA SER A 51 29.90 -38.99 -26.23
C SER A 51 30.59 -39.00 -24.86
N THR A 52 30.91 -37.84 -24.27
CA THR A 52 31.53 -37.76 -22.92
C THR A 52 30.49 -37.91 -21.78
N GLN A 53 30.86 -38.68 -20.74
CA GLN A 53 30.08 -38.80 -19.49
C GLN A 53 30.55 -37.84 -18.39
N GLU A 54 31.66 -37.12 -18.57
CA GLU A 54 32.14 -36.11 -17.62
C GLU A 54 31.41 -34.77 -17.83
N PRO A 55 30.66 -34.26 -16.84
CA PRO A 55 29.89 -33.02 -16.96
C PRO A 55 30.76 -31.81 -17.32
N THR A 56 31.91 -31.67 -16.65
CA THR A 56 32.82 -30.54 -16.83
C THR A 56 33.40 -30.49 -18.25
N LYS A 57 33.78 -31.65 -18.80
CA LYS A 57 34.24 -31.74 -20.20
C LYS A 57 33.13 -31.46 -21.19
N ARG A 58 31.90 -31.92 -20.93
CA ARG A 58 30.73 -31.64 -21.77
C ARG A 58 30.47 -30.13 -21.85
N THR A 59 30.49 -29.44 -20.71
CA THR A 59 30.31 -27.98 -20.66
C THR A 59 31.40 -27.23 -21.42
N GLN A 60 32.66 -27.64 -21.30
CA GLN A 60 33.77 -27.02 -22.03
C GLN A 60 33.68 -27.23 -23.54
N LEU A 61 33.30 -28.43 -24.01
CA LEU A 61 33.09 -28.71 -25.43
C LEU A 61 31.87 -27.96 -26.00
N GLN A 62 30.80 -27.81 -25.21
CA GLN A 62 29.64 -27.00 -25.58
C GLN A 62 29.99 -25.52 -25.69
N TRP A 63 30.87 -25.01 -24.83
CA TRP A 63 31.35 -23.63 -24.90
C TRP A 63 32.15 -23.37 -26.18
N ILE A 64 33.08 -24.28 -26.54
CA ILE A 64 33.86 -24.17 -27.78
C ILE A 64 32.95 -24.27 -29.01
N ALA A 65 32.03 -25.24 -29.03
CA ALA A 65 31.06 -25.40 -30.12
C ALA A 65 30.21 -24.13 -30.32
N ARG A 66 29.81 -23.48 -29.22
CA ARG A 66 29.06 -22.22 -29.27
C ARG A 66 29.91 -21.08 -29.83
N GLU A 67 31.17 -20.96 -29.41
CA GLU A 67 32.06 -19.91 -29.92
C GLU A 67 32.36 -20.08 -31.42
N ILE A 68 32.57 -21.32 -31.88
CA ILE A 68 32.69 -21.66 -33.31
C ILE A 68 31.39 -21.33 -34.05
N GLY A 69 30.24 -21.69 -33.47
CA GLY A 69 28.92 -21.40 -34.01
C GLY A 69 28.65 -19.89 -34.16
N ASP A 70 29.12 -19.07 -33.22
CA ASP A 70 29.04 -17.61 -33.30
C ASP A 70 29.91 -17.07 -34.47
N TYR A 71 31.10 -17.63 -34.69
CA TYR A 71 31.95 -17.30 -35.84
C TYR A 71 31.30 -17.69 -37.19
N ILE A 72 30.68 -18.87 -37.26
CA ILE A 72 29.93 -19.33 -38.43
C ILE A 72 28.69 -18.44 -38.66
N PHE A 73 27.97 -18.07 -37.61
CA PHE A 73 26.85 -17.12 -37.69
C PHE A 73 27.31 -15.73 -38.17
N GLY A 74 28.46 -15.25 -37.71
CA GLY A 74 29.07 -14.00 -38.20
C GLY A 74 29.40 -14.04 -39.69
N LEU A 75 29.75 -15.21 -40.23
CA LEU A 75 30.09 -15.45 -41.64
C LEU A 75 28.87 -15.64 -42.57
N TYR A 76 27.83 -16.30 -42.08
CA TYR A 76 26.70 -16.76 -42.90
C TYR A 76 25.33 -16.18 -42.51
N GLY A 77 25.22 -15.55 -41.33
CA GLY A 77 23.95 -15.05 -40.80
C GLY A 77 22.95 -16.14 -40.39
N ILE A 78 23.41 -17.40 -40.26
CA ILE A 78 22.59 -18.58 -39.95
C ILE A 78 23.36 -19.45 -38.93
N TYR A 79 22.65 -20.03 -37.96
CA TYR A 79 23.18 -21.13 -37.13
C TYR A 79 22.97 -22.46 -37.88
N PRO A 80 23.98 -23.33 -38.05
CA PRO A 80 23.79 -24.62 -38.70
C PRO A 80 22.71 -25.43 -37.97
N SER A 81 21.82 -26.04 -38.74
CA SER A 81 20.54 -26.65 -38.33
C SER A 81 20.65 -27.80 -37.31
N THR A 82 21.87 -28.21 -36.95
CA THR A 82 22.19 -29.16 -35.90
C THR A 82 22.43 -28.52 -34.52
N THR A 83 22.42 -27.18 -34.40
CA THR A 83 22.71 -26.49 -33.13
C THR A 83 21.44 -25.90 -32.49
N ILE A 84 20.44 -26.75 -32.22
CA ILE A 84 19.54 -26.53 -31.09
C ILE A 84 20.03 -27.48 -30.00
N LEU A 85 21.18 -27.14 -29.40
CA LEU A 85 21.41 -27.62 -28.04
C LEU A 85 20.32 -26.99 -27.17
N PRO A 86 19.66 -27.74 -26.27
CA PRO A 86 18.81 -27.14 -25.26
C PRO A 86 19.65 -26.02 -24.62
N LEU A 87 19.10 -24.81 -24.56
CA LEU A 87 19.66 -23.73 -23.75
C LEU A 87 19.87 -24.34 -22.35
N ALA A 88 21.11 -24.72 -22.06
CA ALA A 88 21.51 -25.14 -20.72
C ALA A 88 21.20 -23.95 -19.83
N GLU A 89 20.29 -24.17 -18.89
CA GLU A 89 19.92 -23.32 -17.76
C GLU A 89 19.95 -21.83 -18.09
N GLN A 90 18.76 -21.24 -18.33
CA GLN A 90 18.60 -19.78 -18.28
C GLN A 90 19.37 -19.26 -17.06
N ASP A 91 20.40 -18.44 -17.30
CA ASP A 91 21.17 -17.77 -16.26
C ASP A 91 20.19 -17.21 -15.22
N GLN A 92 20.51 -17.35 -13.93
CA GLN A 92 19.61 -17.00 -12.81
C GLN A 92 19.07 -15.56 -12.85
N ASN A 93 19.56 -14.69 -13.75
CA ASN A 93 19.23 -13.26 -13.83
C ASN A 93 18.73 -12.77 -15.22
N PHE A 94 17.99 -13.60 -15.98
CA PHE A 94 17.38 -13.19 -17.27
C PHE A 94 15.85 -13.10 -17.18
N TYR A 95 15.30 -11.88 -17.08
CA TYR A 95 13.89 -11.59 -16.79
C TYR A 95 13.14 -10.97 -17.98
N VAL A 96 13.33 -11.52 -19.19
CA VAL A 96 12.54 -11.12 -20.37
C VAL A 96 11.30 -12.03 -20.45
N PRO A 97 10.06 -11.49 -20.42
CA PRO A 97 8.83 -12.28 -20.39
C PRO A 97 8.51 -12.95 -21.73
N TYR A 98 9.21 -12.55 -22.80
CA TYR A 98 8.98 -13.03 -24.16
C TYR A 98 10.05 -14.03 -24.60
N PRO A 99 9.65 -15.14 -25.25
CA PRO A 99 10.60 -16.02 -25.90
C PRO A 99 11.25 -15.31 -27.09
N ARG A 100 12.51 -15.65 -27.38
CA ARG A 100 13.19 -15.16 -28.58
C ARG A 100 12.41 -15.53 -29.84
N ASN A 101 12.20 -14.57 -30.74
CA ASN A 101 11.50 -14.81 -31.99
C ASN A 101 12.41 -15.57 -32.98
N PRO A 102 12.09 -16.82 -33.37
CA PRO A 102 12.92 -17.60 -34.29
C PRO A 102 12.90 -17.07 -35.73
N TYR A 103 11.97 -16.18 -36.07
CA TYR A 103 11.84 -15.58 -37.40
C TYR A 103 12.27 -14.11 -37.42
N PHE A 104 12.98 -13.63 -36.38
CA PHE A 104 13.51 -12.26 -36.37
C PHE A 104 14.32 -12.00 -37.66
N THR A 105 14.01 -10.89 -38.33
CA THR A 105 14.50 -10.61 -39.68
C THR A 105 14.68 -9.12 -39.87
N GLY A 106 15.79 -8.72 -40.52
CA GLY A 106 16.13 -7.31 -40.72
C GLY A 106 16.62 -6.64 -39.44
N GLN A 107 17.09 -5.40 -39.57
CA GLN A 107 17.53 -4.53 -38.48
C GLN A 107 18.89 -4.86 -37.82
N ASP A 108 19.78 -5.58 -38.52
CA ASP A 108 21.15 -5.80 -38.01
C ASP A 108 21.92 -4.47 -37.88
N GLY A 109 21.64 -3.48 -38.74
CA GLY A 109 22.25 -2.15 -38.66
C GLY A 109 21.81 -1.40 -37.41
N GLU A 110 20.51 -1.40 -37.09
CA GLU A 110 19.96 -0.80 -35.89
C GLU A 110 20.42 -1.56 -34.63
N LEU A 111 20.55 -2.90 -34.68
CA LEU A 111 21.18 -3.67 -33.61
C LEU A 111 22.65 -3.29 -33.41
N ASP A 112 23.38 -3.07 -34.49
CA ASP A 112 24.78 -2.58 -34.46
C ASP A 112 24.85 -1.16 -33.91
N ASP A 113 23.87 -0.30 -34.19
CA ASP A 113 23.78 1.07 -33.66
C ASP A 113 23.49 1.06 -32.14
N ILE A 114 22.52 0.25 -31.68
CA ILE A 114 22.24 0.05 -30.25
C ILE A 114 23.50 -0.47 -29.54
N TYR A 115 24.15 -1.48 -30.13
CA TYR A 115 25.39 -2.05 -29.58
C TYR A 115 26.52 -1.01 -29.53
N SER A 116 26.74 -0.28 -30.62
CA SER A 116 27.78 0.75 -30.72
C SER A 116 27.57 1.88 -29.71
N PHE A 117 26.32 2.29 -29.49
CA PHE A 117 25.97 3.28 -28.47
C PHE A 117 26.37 2.80 -27.07
N PHE A 118 25.89 1.63 -26.64
CA PHE A 118 26.17 1.15 -25.29
C PHE A 118 27.64 0.82 -25.06
N VAL A 119 28.36 0.35 -26.08
CA VAL A 119 29.81 0.04 -26.00
C VAL A 119 30.68 1.29 -25.98
N SER A 120 30.42 2.24 -26.87
CA SER A 120 31.20 3.49 -26.92
C SER A 120 31.00 4.36 -25.67
N SER A 121 29.84 4.23 -25.03
CA SER A 121 29.49 5.00 -23.83
C SER A 121 30.01 4.39 -22.53
N LYS A 122 30.64 3.19 -22.53
CA LYS A 122 31.16 2.52 -21.32
C LYS A 122 32.26 3.31 -20.57
N ASN A 123 32.86 4.31 -21.21
CA ASN A 123 33.88 5.18 -20.61
C ASN A 123 33.33 6.54 -20.11
N SER A 124 32.01 6.75 -20.15
CA SER A 124 31.37 7.99 -19.70
C SER A 124 30.70 7.83 -18.34
N SER A 125 30.75 8.87 -17.51
CA SER A 125 30.12 8.91 -16.17
C SER A 125 28.63 9.30 -16.20
N ASN A 126 27.96 9.15 -17.35
CA ASN A 126 26.57 9.55 -17.55
C ASN A 126 25.66 8.31 -17.70
N VAL A 127 24.37 8.49 -17.40
CA VAL A 127 23.34 7.46 -17.59
C VAL A 127 23.27 7.06 -19.06
N ARG A 128 23.43 5.76 -19.32
CA ARG A 128 23.43 5.20 -20.66
C ARG A 128 22.00 4.80 -21.04
N SER A 129 21.24 5.77 -21.56
CA SER A 129 19.84 5.58 -21.94
C SER A 129 19.62 5.78 -23.43
N LEU A 130 18.97 4.81 -24.06
CA LEU A 130 18.62 4.82 -25.48
C LEU A 130 17.14 4.51 -25.66
N ALA A 131 16.45 5.27 -26.52
CA ALA A 131 15.06 5.04 -26.89
C ALA A 131 14.94 4.68 -28.37
N LEU A 132 14.25 3.57 -28.63
CA LEU A 132 13.74 3.19 -29.94
C LEU A 132 12.42 3.93 -30.15
N VAL A 133 12.39 4.87 -31.08
CA VAL A 133 11.22 5.73 -31.33
C VAL A 133 10.64 5.42 -32.70
N GLY A 134 9.36 5.11 -32.79
CA GLY A 134 8.77 4.77 -34.08
C GLY A 134 7.30 4.38 -34.02
N MET A 135 6.69 4.21 -35.18
CA MET A 135 5.24 3.95 -35.34
C MET A 135 4.79 2.64 -34.66
N GLY A 136 3.50 2.49 -34.40
CA GLY A 136 2.93 1.23 -33.89
C GLY A 136 3.19 0.07 -34.85
N GLY A 137 3.65 -1.08 -34.34
CA GLY A 137 3.91 -2.26 -35.18
C GLY A 137 5.19 -2.23 -36.03
N SER A 138 6.06 -1.21 -35.86
CA SER A 138 7.38 -1.08 -36.52
C SER A 138 8.46 -2.06 -36.02
N GLY A 139 8.18 -2.87 -35.00
CA GLY A 139 9.10 -3.90 -34.51
C GLY A 139 10.00 -3.49 -33.34
N LYS A 140 9.83 -2.31 -32.73
CA LYS A 140 10.65 -1.83 -31.60
C LYS A 140 10.81 -2.86 -30.47
N THR A 141 9.69 -3.41 -29.96
CA THR A 141 9.70 -4.43 -28.91
C THR A 141 10.44 -5.69 -29.36
N GLN A 142 10.29 -6.10 -30.62
CA GLN A 142 11.01 -7.26 -31.17
C GLN A 142 12.52 -7.00 -31.31
N LEU A 143 12.90 -5.78 -31.67
CA LEU A 143 14.29 -5.35 -31.74
C LEU A 143 14.94 -5.34 -30.34
N ALA A 144 14.23 -4.86 -29.32
CA ALA A 144 14.67 -4.90 -27.93
C ALA A 144 14.80 -6.34 -27.39
N ILE A 145 13.85 -7.23 -27.71
CA ILE A 145 13.94 -8.67 -27.37
C ILE A 145 15.17 -9.29 -28.04
N GLU A 146 15.36 -9.08 -29.34
CA GLU A 146 16.49 -9.68 -30.05
C GLU A 146 17.83 -9.16 -29.53
N TYR A 147 17.92 -7.85 -29.22
CA TYR A 147 19.10 -7.27 -28.57
C TYR A 147 19.40 -7.97 -27.24
N ALA A 148 18.39 -8.14 -26.38
CA ALA A 148 18.52 -8.82 -25.09
C ALA A 148 19.08 -10.24 -25.23
N TYR A 149 18.54 -11.03 -26.17
CA TYR A 149 19.00 -12.41 -26.39
C TYR A 149 20.37 -12.49 -27.06
N ARG A 150 20.66 -11.61 -28.03
CA ARG A 150 21.91 -11.63 -28.80
C ARG A 150 23.11 -11.17 -27.96
N TYR A 151 22.90 -10.20 -27.09
CA TYR A 151 23.95 -9.59 -26.29
C TYR A 151 23.87 -9.93 -24.80
N SER A 152 23.09 -10.95 -24.42
CA SER A 152 22.88 -11.34 -23.01
C SER A 152 24.17 -11.52 -22.21
N LYS A 153 25.19 -12.14 -22.82
CA LYS A 153 26.50 -12.39 -22.17
C LYS A 153 27.29 -11.12 -21.81
N GLN A 154 26.89 -9.96 -22.33
CA GLN A 154 27.56 -8.69 -22.01
C GLN A 154 27.05 -8.06 -20.72
N TYR A 155 25.93 -8.59 -20.22
CA TYR A 155 25.23 -8.10 -19.05
C TYR A 155 25.25 -9.17 -17.95
N SER A 156 25.35 -8.73 -16.69
CA SER A 156 25.19 -9.57 -15.50
C SER A 156 23.73 -9.94 -15.26
N ALA A 157 22.79 -9.12 -15.73
CA ALA A 157 21.35 -9.32 -15.66
C ALA A 157 20.62 -8.56 -16.76
N ILE A 158 19.46 -9.08 -17.17
CA ILE A 158 18.55 -8.38 -18.10
C ILE A 158 17.15 -8.34 -17.50
N TYR A 159 16.59 -7.14 -17.44
CA TYR A 159 15.31 -6.82 -16.81
C TYR A 159 14.33 -6.23 -17.81
N TRP A 160 13.03 -6.45 -17.56
CA TRP A 160 11.97 -6.00 -18.44
C TRP A 160 10.82 -5.37 -17.64
N LEU A 161 10.42 -4.15 -18.00
CA LEU A 161 9.28 -3.43 -17.47
C LEU A 161 8.30 -3.07 -18.60
N GLN A 162 7.02 -3.39 -18.44
CA GLN A 162 5.96 -2.88 -19.32
C GLN A 162 5.55 -1.48 -18.88
N ALA A 163 5.21 -0.56 -19.79
CA ALA A 163 4.89 0.83 -19.45
C ALA A 163 3.70 1.40 -20.24
N ASP A 164 2.81 0.52 -20.71
CA ASP A 164 1.61 0.88 -21.48
C ASP A 164 0.70 1.89 -20.77
N ASP A 165 0.58 1.76 -19.45
CA ASP A 165 -0.04 2.74 -18.55
C ASP A 165 0.57 2.61 -17.15
N ILE A 166 0.30 3.59 -16.27
CA ILE A 166 0.87 3.68 -14.92
C ILE A 166 0.64 2.43 -14.07
N TYR A 167 -0.49 1.74 -14.21
CA TYR A 167 -0.75 0.53 -13.43
C TYR A 167 -0.01 -0.68 -13.97
N LEU A 168 0.08 -0.84 -15.29
CA LEU A 168 0.86 -1.92 -15.89
C LEU A 168 2.35 -1.75 -15.62
N PHE A 169 2.83 -0.51 -15.63
CA PHE A 169 4.17 -0.16 -15.17
C PHE A 169 4.45 -0.66 -13.76
N PHE A 170 3.58 -0.26 -12.86
CA PHE A 170 3.71 -0.61 -11.46
C PHE A 170 3.54 -2.09 -11.16
N LEU A 171 2.63 -2.77 -11.84
CA LEU A 171 2.52 -4.23 -11.77
C LEU A 171 3.82 -4.91 -12.24
N SER A 172 4.37 -4.47 -13.38
CA SER A 172 5.60 -5.02 -13.94
C SER A 172 6.81 -4.76 -13.05
N VAL A 173 6.84 -3.60 -12.39
CA VAL A 173 7.82 -3.25 -11.36
C VAL A 173 7.71 -4.20 -10.18
N SER A 174 6.51 -4.40 -9.64
CA SER A 174 6.30 -5.30 -8.49
C SER A 174 6.71 -6.73 -8.82
N GLU A 175 6.36 -7.25 -10.01
CA GLU A 175 6.76 -8.59 -10.42
C GLU A 175 8.29 -8.77 -10.55
N LEU A 176 9.02 -7.70 -10.89
CA LEU A 176 10.46 -7.71 -10.98
C LEU A 176 11.11 -7.56 -9.61
N ALA A 177 10.60 -6.63 -8.80
CA ALA A 177 11.06 -6.38 -7.44
C ALA A 177 10.86 -7.62 -6.54
N GLU A 178 9.75 -8.36 -6.67
CA GLU A 178 9.51 -9.61 -5.92
C GLU A 178 10.62 -10.66 -6.17
N LYS A 179 11.35 -10.56 -7.29
CA LYS A 179 12.42 -11.50 -7.63
C LYS A 179 13.80 -11.00 -7.22
N LEU A 180 14.06 -9.70 -7.34
CA LEU A 180 15.38 -9.12 -7.08
C LEU A 180 15.56 -8.68 -5.63
N ILE A 181 14.49 -8.14 -5.06
CA ILE A 181 14.46 -7.55 -3.73
C ILE A 181 13.21 -8.03 -2.97
N PRO A 182 12.95 -9.35 -2.86
CA PRO A 182 11.75 -9.87 -2.22
C PRO A 182 11.53 -9.34 -0.80
N ASP A 183 12.63 -8.99 -0.11
CA ASP A 183 12.58 -8.42 1.23
C ASP A 183 12.24 -6.93 1.28
N GLU A 184 12.48 -6.19 0.20
CA GLU A 184 12.13 -4.76 -0.02
C GLU A 184 10.85 -4.61 -0.87
N CYS A 185 10.25 -5.73 -1.28
CA CYS A 185 9.04 -5.83 -2.08
C CYS A 185 7.80 -6.17 -1.22
N LYS A 186 7.94 -6.03 0.10
CA LYS A 186 6.88 -6.27 1.06
C LYS A 186 5.89 -5.10 1.10
N ASP A 187 6.29 -3.92 0.60
CA ASP A 187 5.48 -2.70 0.46
C ASP A 187 4.31 -2.90 -0.52
N ILE A 188 3.23 -2.11 -0.40
CA ILE A 188 2.03 -2.28 -1.25
C ILE A 188 1.67 -1.05 -2.11
N ASP A 189 2.37 0.10 -2.06
CA ASP A 189 2.32 1.11 -3.16
C ASP A 189 3.41 0.75 -4.15
N PRO A 190 2.98 0.54 -5.39
CA PRO A 190 3.91 0.35 -6.46
C PRO A 190 4.94 1.49 -6.68
N GLU A 191 4.70 2.74 -6.25
CA GLU A 191 5.67 3.84 -6.37
C GLU A 191 6.93 3.62 -5.53
N VAL A 192 6.78 3.09 -4.30
CA VAL A 192 7.92 2.77 -3.43
C VAL A 192 8.63 1.53 -3.91
N ILE A 193 7.90 0.49 -4.32
CA ILE A 193 8.51 -0.69 -4.93
C ILE A 193 9.34 -0.29 -6.17
N ALA A 194 8.85 0.67 -6.97
CA ALA A 194 9.59 1.23 -8.11
C ALA A 194 10.85 1.97 -7.68
N SER A 195 10.79 2.73 -6.58
CA SER A 195 11.92 3.48 -6.03
C SER A 195 12.97 2.58 -5.39
N ASN A 196 12.56 1.52 -4.69
CA ASN A 196 13.45 0.50 -4.12
C ASN A 196 14.14 -0.28 -5.24
N LEU A 197 13.37 -0.74 -6.23
CA LEU A 197 13.89 -1.40 -7.41
C LEU A 197 14.90 -0.51 -8.14
N LYS A 198 14.58 0.77 -8.33
CA LYS A 198 15.49 1.76 -8.90
C LYS A 198 16.79 1.85 -8.10
N SER A 199 16.71 2.02 -6.78
CA SER A 199 17.87 2.15 -5.89
C SER A 199 18.75 0.89 -5.95
N HIS A 200 18.14 -0.30 -5.89
CA HIS A 200 18.82 -1.58 -6.07
C HIS A 200 19.57 -1.64 -7.41
N LEU A 201 18.92 -1.23 -8.50
CA LEU A 201 19.57 -1.16 -9.81
C LEU A 201 20.70 -0.13 -9.83
N GLU A 202 20.60 0.99 -9.12
CA GLU A 202 21.70 1.98 -9.04
C GLU A 202 22.92 1.46 -8.25
N GLU A 203 22.72 0.50 -7.33
CA GLU A 203 23.79 -0.17 -6.60
C GLU A 203 24.50 -1.24 -7.44
N GLN A 204 23.71 -2.04 -8.17
CA GLN A 204 24.20 -3.15 -9.00
C GLN A 204 24.88 -2.67 -10.29
N SER A 205 25.81 -3.47 -10.81
CA SER A 205 26.55 -3.16 -12.03
C SER A 205 26.42 -4.20 -13.13
N GLY A 206 26.39 -3.72 -14.37
CA GLY A 206 26.41 -4.54 -15.58
C GLY A 206 25.05 -5.03 -16.03
N TRP A 207 23.93 -4.46 -15.58
CA TRP A 207 22.59 -4.88 -16.01
C TRP A 207 22.08 -4.08 -17.22
N LEU A 208 21.09 -4.65 -17.93
CA LEU A 208 20.29 -3.99 -18.96
C LEU A 208 18.82 -3.93 -18.50
N LEU A 209 18.24 -2.73 -18.43
CA LEU A 209 16.82 -2.54 -18.15
C LEU A 209 16.09 -2.15 -19.42
N ILE A 210 15.11 -2.97 -19.82
CA ILE A 210 14.26 -2.68 -20.98
C ILE A 210 12.91 -2.17 -20.48
N VAL A 211 12.51 -0.97 -20.91
CA VAL A 211 11.19 -0.38 -20.61
C VAL A 211 10.38 -0.30 -21.89
N ASP A 212 9.38 -1.16 -22.01
CA ASP A 212 8.61 -1.36 -23.22
C ASP A 212 7.29 -0.57 -23.19
N ASN A 213 6.87 -0.01 -24.32
CA ASN A 213 5.63 0.77 -24.48
C ASN A 213 5.52 2.04 -23.60
N ALA A 214 6.64 2.71 -23.30
CA ALA A 214 6.66 3.98 -22.56
C ALA A 214 6.18 5.17 -23.42
N ASP A 215 4.94 5.10 -23.90
CA ASP A 215 4.33 6.12 -24.76
C ASP A 215 4.06 7.43 -24.00
N ASP A 216 3.67 7.33 -22.73
CA ASP A 216 3.67 8.45 -21.79
C ASP A 216 4.91 8.36 -20.89
N PHE A 217 5.97 9.05 -21.32
CA PHE A 217 7.25 9.02 -20.61
C PHE A 217 7.18 9.68 -19.22
N SER A 218 6.16 10.51 -18.94
CA SER A 218 6.02 11.17 -17.63
C SER A 218 5.84 10.15 -16.49
N ILE A 219 5.23 9.01 -16.79
CA ILE A 219 4.93 7.93 -15.85
C ILE A 219 6.19 7.21 -15.38
N VAL A 220 7.16 7.00 -16.28
CA VAL A 220 8.35 6.19 -16.00
C VAL A 220 9.56 7.02 -15.58
N LYS A 221 9.60 8.30 -15.95
CA LYS A 221 10.76 9.19 -15.82
C LYS A 221 11.34 9.23 -14.40
N GLU A 222 10.48 9.23 -13.38
CA GLU A 222 10.90 9.36 -11.99
C GLU A 222 11.56 8.08 -11.44
N TYR A 223 11.19 6.93 -12.02
CA TYR A 223 11.55 5.59 -11.56
C TYR A 223 12.72 4.95 -12.34
N LEU A 224 13.22 5.60 -13.39
CA LEU A 224 14.41 5.11 -14.10
C LEU A 224 15.70 5.36 -13.30
N PRO A 225 16.61 4.37 -13.21
CA PRO A 225 17.91 4.52 -12.58
C PRO A 225 18.75 5.65 -13.19
N ARG A 226 19.45 6.42 -12.36
CA ARG A 226 20.34 7.53 -12.76
C ARG A 226 21.82 7.20 -12.61
N SER A 227 22.17 5.92 -12.58
CA SER A 227 23.53 5.41 -12.41
C SER A 227 24.19 5.09 -13.76
N ASP A 228 25.52 5.20 -13.84
CA ASP A 228 26.32 4.80 -15.01
C ASP A 228 26.60 3.27 -15.03
N LYS A 229 26.24 2.56 -13.96
CA LYS A 229 26.50 1.14 -13.76
C LYS A 229 25.64 0.20 -14.61
N GLY A 230 24.56 0.67 -15.22
CA GLY A 230 23.66 -0.11 -16.08
C GLY A 230 23.32 0.59 -17.39
N ASP A 231 22.68 -0.14 -18.30
CA ASP A 231 22.17 0.36 -19.58
C ASP A 231 20.63 0.34 -19.59
N ILE A 232 20.00 1.37 -20.15
CA ILE A 232 18.53 1.49 -20.25
C ILE A 232 18.12 1.55 -21.72
N LEU A 233 17.25 0.64 -22.14
CA LEU A 233 16.67 0.59 -23.47
C LEU A 233 15.15 0.80 -23.40
N ILE A 234 14.64 1.82 -24.08
CA ILE A 234 13.22 2.21 -24.02
C ILE A 234 12.59 1.96 -25.39
N THR A 235 11.35 1.46 -25.44
CA THR A 235 10.53 1.49 -26.66
C THR A 235 9.35 2.44 -26.47
N THR A 236 9.11 3.32 -27.45
CA THR A 236 8.04 4.32 -27.38
C THR A 236 7.57 4.77 -28.76
N ARG A 237 6.30 5.16 -28.87
CA ARG A 237 5.73 5.89 -30.03
C ARG A 237 5.91 7.40 -29.91
N SER A 238 6.15 7.91 -28.70
CA SER A 238 6.28 9.34 -28.44
C SER A 238 7.69 9.82 -28.78
N SER A 239 7.78 10.90 -29.56
CA SER A 239 9.02 11.64 -29.75
C SER A 239 9.29 12.65 -28.61
N GLN A 240 8.31 12.83 -27.71
CA GLN A 240 8.39 13.74 -26.56
C GLN A 240 8.96 13.01 -25.33
N ILE A 241 10.22 12.59 -25.41
CA ILE A 241 10.98 12.04 -24.29
C ILE A 241 12.07 13.01 -23.83
N ASP A 242 12.75 12.69 -22.72
CA ASP A 242 13.84 13.52 -22.19
C ASP A 242 14.94 13.72 -23.25
N PRO A 243 15.36 14.97 -23.57
CA PRO A 243 16.41 15.24 -24.55
C PRO A 243 17.77 14.61 -24.24
N ALA A 244 18.00 14.20 -22.98
CA ALA A 244 19.20 13.49 -22.58
C ALA A 244 19.26 12.03 -23.09
N ILE A 245 18.14 11.46 -23.53
CA ILE A 245 18.04 10.07 -24.01
C ILE A 245 18.34 10.03 -25.51
N HIS A 246 19.29 9.17 -25.91
CA HIS A 246 19.63 9.02 -27.32
C HIS A 246 18.49 8.33 -28.07
N GLN A 247 18.03 8.91 -29.18
CA GLN A 247 16.91 8.37 -29.95
C GLN A 247 17.40 7.70 -31.23
N ILE A 248 17.01 6.45 -31.42
CA ILE A 248 17.12 5.75 -32.71
C ILE A 248 15.73 5.68 -33.33
N PRO A 249 15.47 6.39 -34.45
CA PRO A 249 14.20 6.29 -35.14
C PRO A 249 14.08 4.93 -35.84
N ILE A 250 13.05 4.17 -35.51
CA ILE A 250 12.75 2.88 -36.13
C ILE A 250 11.72 3.08 -37.23
N SER A 251 12.15 2.90 -38.48
CA SER A 251 11.31 2.93 -39.66
C SER A 251 10.66 1.58 -39.97
N THR A 252 9.80 1.56 -40.98
CA THR A 252 9.31 0.31 -41.58
C THR A 252 10.45 -0.45 -42.27
N PHE A 253 10.27 -1.75 -42.44
CA PHE A 253 11.27 -2.62 -43.06
C PHE A 253 11.54 -2.21 -44.50
N LEU A 254 12.80 -2.36 -44.91
CA LEU A 254 13.17 -2.25 -46.31
C LEU A 254 12.49 -3.37 -47.13
N PRO A 255 12.35 -3.20 -48.46
CA PRO A 255 11.66 -4.19 -49.31
C PRO A 255 12.21 -5.62 -49.20
N ASP A 256 13.54 -5.76 -49.09
CA ASP A 256 14.17 -7.08 -48.97
C ASP A 256 14.00 -7.71 -47.58
N GLU A 257 14.04 -6.90 -46.52
CA GLU A 257 13.77 -7.35 -45.14
C GLU A 257 12.31 -7.78 -44.98
N SER A 258 11.39 -7.01 -45.56
CA SER A 258 9.96 -7.30 -45.57
C SER A 258 9.66 -8.64 -46.25
N LYS A 259 10.24 -8.87 -47.43
CA LYS A 259 10.13 -10.16 -48.14
C LYS A 259 10.70 -11.31 -47.33
N LEU A 260 11.87 -11.10 -46.75
CA LEU A 260 12.56 -12.14 -46.00
C LEU A 260 11.75 -12.55 -44.76
N LEU A 261 11.17 -11.60 -44.02
CA LEU A 261 10.33 -11.88 -42.86
C LEU A 261 9.10 -12.69 -43.27
N LEU A 262 8.39 -12.23 -44.31
CA LEU A 262 7.18 -12.88 -44.83
C LEU A 262 7.44 -14.35 -45.18
N LEU A 263 8.47 -14.60 -45.98
CA LEU A 263 8.77 -15.92 -46.53
C LEU A 263 9.31 -16.89 -45.47
N ARG A 264 10.09 -16.40 -44.51
CA ARG A 264 10.53 -17.17 -43.34
C ARG A 264 9.35 -17.56 -42.46
N ARG A 265 8.49 -16.60 -42.14
CA ARG A 265 7.31 -16.83 -41.31
C ARG A 265 6.30 -17.76 -41.99
N ALA A 266 6.17 -17.67 -43.30
CA ALA A 266 5.41 -18.58 -44.14
C ALA A 266 5.99 -20.01 -44.24
N LYS A 267 7.18 -20.26 -43.67
CA LYS A 267 7.91 -21.55 -43.75
C LYS A 267 8.21 -22.02 -45.17
N GLN A 268 8.23 -21.11 -46.14
CA GLN A 268 8.55 -21.41 -47.54
C GLN A 268 10.06 -21.31 -47.83
N LEU A 269 10.81 -20.61 -46.98
CA LEU A 269 12.28 -20.62 -46.96
C LEU A 269 12.75 -21.50 -45.80
N LYS A 270 13.34 -22.67 -46.10
CA LYS A 270 13.91 -23.54 -45.06
C LYS A 270 15.38 -23.29 -44.73
N GLU A 271 16.16 -22.61 -45.58
CA GLU A 271 17.60 -22.38 -45.32
C GLU A 271 18.27 -21.45 -46.36
N ILE A 272 17.51 -20.67 -47.15
CA ILE A 272 18.04 -19.96 -48.33
C ILE A 272 18.04 -18.44 -48.09
N THR A 273 19.20 -17.80 -48.29
CA THR A 273 19.42 -16.34 -48.23
C THR A 273 19.40 -15.67 -49.61
N ASP A 274 19.11 -16.44 -50.66
CA ASP A 274 19.16 -15.98 -52.05
C ASP A 274 17.76 -16.00 -52.70
N PHE A 275 17.20 -14.81 -52.96
CA PHE A 275 15.90 -14.64 -53.60
C PHE A 275 15.83 -15.16 -55.04
N THR A 276 16.98 -15.43 -55.68
CA THR A 276 17.04 -15.94 -57.06
C THR A 276 16.62 -17.40 -57.21
N GLN A 277 16.49 -18.13 -56.09
CA GLN A 277 16.07 -19.54 -56.05
C GLN A 277 14.56 -19.73 -55.83
N LEU A 278 13.82 -18.63 -55.61
CA LEU A 278 12.37 -18.63 -55.48
C LEU A 278 11.69 -18.67 -56.85
N ASP A 279 10.49 -19.25 -56.92
CA ASP A 279 9.63 -19.14 -58.11
C ASP A 279 9.42 -17.64 -58.44
N PRO A 280 9.70 -17.18 -59.67
CA PRO A 280 9.56 -15.77 -60.05
C PRO A 280 8.17 -15.18 -59.78
N SER A 281 7.09 -15.97 -59.86
CA SER A 281 5.74 -15.52 -59.53
C SER A 281 5.58 -15.26 -58.03
N GLU A 282 6.06 -16.17 -57.18
CA GLU A 282 6.00 -16.07 -55.71
C GLU A 282 6.89 -14.96 -55.18
N ASN A 283 8.08 -14.77 -55.76
CA ASN A 283 8.95 -13.65 -55.40
C ASN A 283 8.27 -12.31 -55.73
N LYS A 284 7.68 -12.19 -56.92
CA LYS A 284 6.91 -11.00 -57.32
C LYS A 284 5.68 -10.77 -56.42
N ALA A 285 4.97 -11.84 -56.05
CA ALA A 285 3.85 -11.77 -55.13
C ALA A 285 4.28 -11.31 -53.72
N ALA A 286 5.43 -11.78 -53.22
CA ALA A 286 6.00 -11.34 -51.95
C ALA A 286 6.40 -9.86 -51.99
N GLU A 287 7.03 -9.39 -53.07
CA GLU A 287 7.32 -7.96 -53.28
C GLU A 287 6.04 -7.12 -53.22
N GLU A 288 5.01 -7.56 -53.93
CA GLU A 288 3.78 -6.77 -54.03
C GLU A 288 2.95 -6.82 -52.74
N LEU A 289 2.91 -7.96 -52.04
CA LEU A 289 2.22 -8.07 -50.75
C LEU A 289 2.91 -7.22 -49.68
N THR A 290 4.22 -7.30 -49.54
CA THR A 290 4.96 -6.54 -48.53
C THR A 290 4.86 -5.02 -48.75
N LEU A 291 4.81 -4.59 -50.01
CA LEU A 291 4.52 -3.21 -50.37
C LEU A 291 3.10 -2.80 -49.95
N GLN A 292 2.08 -3.66 -50.17
CA GLN A 292 0.71 -3.39 -49.75
C GLN A 292 0.53 -3.36 -48.22
N LEU A 293 1.38 -4.08 -47.49
CA LEU A 293 1.46 -4.06 -46.03
C LEU A 293 2.25 -2.85 -45.48
N GLY A 294 2.78 -1.99 -46.35
CA GLY A 294 3.51 -0.78 -45.98
C GLY A 294 4.86 -1.02 -45.30
N GLY A 295 5.43 -2.23 -45.43
CA GLY A 295 6.67 -2.60 -44.75
C GLY A 295 6.54 -2.72 -43.22
N LEU A 296 5.31 -2.80 -42.68
CA LEU A 296 5.08 -2.93 -41.23
C LEU A 296 5.37 -4.37 -40.76
N PRO A 297 6.39 -4.59 -39.91
CA PRO A 297 6.78 -5.94 -39.48
C PRO A 297 5.65 -6.74 -38.85
N LEU A 298 4.82 -6.08 -38.04
CA LEU A 298 3.68 -6.75 -37.39
C LEU A 298 2.64 -7.26 -38.40
N ALA A 299 2.32 -6.47 -39.43
CA ALA A 299 1.37 -6.88 -40.48
C ALA A 299 1.97 -8.00 -41.36
N ILE A 300 3.27 -7.93 -41.63
CA ILE A 300 4.01 -8.94 -42.39
C ILE A 300 4.11 -10.27 -41.63
N ASP A 301 4.43 -10.23 -40.33
CA ASP A 301 4.48 -11.43 -39.48
C ASP A 301 3.12 -12.13 -39.46
N GLN A 302 2.03 -11.36 -39.34
CA GLN A 302 0.67 -11.90 -39.33
C GLN A 302 0.30 -12.52 -40.68
N ALA A 303 0.62 -11.86 -41.80
CA ALA A 303 0.41 -12.42 -43.13
C ALA A 303 1.23 -13.71 -43.33
N GLY A 304 2.50 -13.70 -42.91
CA GLY A 304 3.36 -14.88 -42.97
C GLY A 304 2.86 -16.02 -42.09
N ALA A 305 2.36 -15.73 -40.88
CA ALA A 305 1.80 -16.71 -39.97
C ALA A 305 0.57 -17.39 -40.58
N TYR A 306 -0.31 -16.61 -41.22
CA TYR A 306 -1.45 -17.13 -41.98
C TYR A 306 -1.00 -18.04 -43.11
N ILE A 307 -0.09 -17.55 -43.98
CA ILE A 307 0.40 -18.29 -45.15
C ILE A 307 1.01 -19.63 -44.74
N GLY A 308 1.90 -19.60 -43.74
CA GLY A 308 2.59 -20.80 -43.25
C GLY A 308 1.68 -21.77 -42.51
N LYS A 309 0.62 -21.28 -41.85
CA LYS A 309 -0.32 -22.14 -41.14
C LYS A 309 -1.33 -22.82 -42.06
N GLU A 310 -1.84 -22.09 -43.05
CA GLU A 310 -2.76 -22.62 -44.05
C GLU A 310 -2.04 -23.34 -45.20
N ASN A 311 -0.70 -23.29 -45.21
CA ASN A 311 0.16 -23.91 -46.21
C ASN A 311 -0.26 -23.51 -47.65
N ILE A 312 -0.53 -22.21 -47.83
CA ILE A 312 -0.86 -21.62 -49.13
C ILE A 312 0.34 -20.87 -49.69
N THR A 313 0.27 -20.50 -50.97
CA THR A 313 1.30 -19.69 -51.61
C THR A 313 1.09 -18.19 -51.33
N VAL A 314 2.14 -17.38 -51.45
CA VAL A 314 2.07 -15.93 -51.24
C VAL A 314 1.16 -15.31 -52.30
N GLU A 315 1.21 -15.77 -53.54
CA GLU A 315 0.33 -15.32 -54.62
C GLU A 315 -1.15 -15.54 -54.27
N LYS A 316 -1.48 -16.71 -53.71
CA LYS A 316 -2.85 -17.04 -53.30
C LYS A 316 -3.31 -16.16 -52.14
N TYR A 317 -2.44 -15.88 -51.17
CA TYR A 317 -2.78 -14.96 -50.07
C TYR A 317 -2.96 -13.52 -50.56
N LEU A 318 -2.07 -13.02 -51.42
CA LEU A 318 -2.18 -11.70 -52.02
C LEU A 318 -3.48 -11.52 -52.80
N THR A 319 -3.93 -12.56 -53.50
CA THR A 319 -5.25 -12.58 -54.16
C THR A 319 -6.37 -12.42 -53.14
N ARG A 320 -6.36 -13.20 -52.04
CA ARG A 320 -7.36 -13.07 -50.96
C ARG A 320 -7.34 -11.68 -50.32
N TYR A 321 -6.15 -11.18 -50.00
CA TYR A 321 -5.93 -9.85 -49.43
C TYR A 321 -6.59 -8.77 -50.29
N ARG A 322 -6.42 -8.83 -51.60
CA ARG A 322 -7.06 -7.91 -52.55
C ARG A 322 -8.57 -8.05 -52.55
N ASP A 323 -9.09 -9.27 -52.58
CA ASP A 323 -10.51 -9.53 -52.84
C ASP A 323 -11.43 -9.15 -51.66
N THR A 324 -10.88 -8.90 -50.47
CA THR A 324 -11.58 -8.27 -49.35
C THR A 324 -12.12 -6.88 -49.71
N GLU A 325 -13.20 -6.41 -49.07
CA GLU A 325 -13.73 -5.07 -49.32
C GLU A 325 -12.71 -3.97 -48.98
N ARG A 326 -12.02 -4.08 -47.84
CA ARG A 326 -10.90 -3.17 -47.48
C ARG A 326 -9.75 -3.23 -48.49
N GLY A 327 -9.41 -4.43 -48.97
CA GLY A 327 -8.44 -4.62 -50.06
C GLY A 327 -8.88 -4.03 -51.40
N LYS A 328 -10.19 -3.88 -51.63
CA LYS A 328 -10.75 -3.16 -52.80
C LYS A 328 -10.74 -1.64 -52.58
N GLU A 329 -11.05 -1.15 -51.38
CA GLU A 329 -10.98 0.28 -51.03
C GLU A 329 -9.56 0.84 -51.14
N LEU A 330 -8.57 0.12 -50.58
CA LEU A 330 -7.14 0.46 -50.68
C LEU A 330 -6.63 0.53 -52.13
N ARG A 331 -7.29 -0.17 -53.07
CA ARG A 331 -6.98 -0.09 -54.51
C ARG A 331 -7.54 1.19 -55.15
N GLN A 332 -8.63 1.74 -54.64
CA GLN A 332 -9.31 2.91 -55.20
C GLN A 332 -8.71 4.25 -54.70
N THR A 333 -8.12 4.28 -53.51
CA THR A 333 -7.59 5.48 -52.85
C THR A 333 -6.09 5.73 -53.05
N ARG A 334 -5.46 5.10 -54.05
CA ARG A 334 -4.00 5.10 -54.35
C ARG A 334 -3.31 6.47 -54.55
N GLY A 335 -3.97 7.58 -54.25
CA GLY A 335 -3.41 8.94 -54.27
C GLY A 335 -3.42 9.72 -52.96
N GLU A 336 -4.24 9.42 -51.94
CA GLU A 336 -4.51 10.43 -50.88
C GLU A 336 -4.68 9.95 -49.42
N LEU A 337 -4.55 8.66 -49.08
CA LEU A 337 -4.73 8.23 -47.67
C LEU A 337 -3.56 7.40 -47.14
N SER A 338 -2.57 8.09 -46.58
CA SER A 338 -1.61 7.53 -45.62
C SER A 338 -2.24 7.51 -44.22
N GLY A 339 -2.86 6.39 -43.85
CA GLY A 339 -3.29 6.13 -42.46
C GLY A 339 -2.73 4.79 -41.97
N GLU A 340 -2.13 4.79 -40.77
CA GLU A 340 -1.40 3.68 -40.13
C GLU A 340 -2.22 2.37 -39.96
N HIS A 341 -3.55 2.44 -39.96
CA HIS A 341 -4.42 1.33 -39.53
C HIS A 341 -4.97 0.44 -40.64
N THR A 342 -4.94 0.88 -41.90
CA THR A 342 -5.74 0.25 -42.98
C THR A 342 -5.08 -0.97 -43.62
N SER A 343 -3.75 -1.02 -43.70
CA SER A 343 -3.02 -2.16 -44.28
C SER A 343 -2.91 -3.35 -43.30
N SER A 344 -2.65 -3.07 -42.01
CA SER A 344 -2.63 -4.10 -40.98
C SER A 344 -4.01 -4.68 -40.68
N SER A 345 -5.07 -3.87 -40.75
CA SER A 345 -6.44 -4.32 -40.43
C SER A 345 -6.88 -5.46 -41.34
N THR A 346 -6.61 -5.36 -42.65
CA THR A 346 -6.99 -6.39 -43.64
C THR A 346 -6.39 -7.77 -43.31
N THR A 347 -5.14 -7.81 -42.83
CA THR A 347 -4.50 -9.08 -42.42
C THR A 347 -5.14 -9.67 -41.16
N TYR A 348 -5.48 -8.84 -40.17
CA TYR A 348 -6.18 -9.30 -38.97
C TYR A 348 -7.60 -9.78 -39.27
N THR A 349 -8.34 -9.07 -40.14
CA THR A 349 -9.66 -9.48 -40.63
C THR A 349 -9.59 -10.87 -41.26
N LEU A 350 -8.65 -11.08 -42.20
CA LEU A 350 -8.47 -12.39 -42.85
C LEU A 350 -8.13 -13.50 -41.86
N ALA A 351 -7.28 -13.21 -40.87
CA ALA A 351 -6.93 -14.18 -39.83
C ALA A 351 -8.16 -14.53 -38.97
N LEU A 352 -8.95 -13.53 -38.56
CA LEU A 352 -10.17 -13.74 -37.78
C LEU A 352 -11.24 -14.49 -38.58
N GLU A 353 -11.47 -14.13 -39.85
CA GLU A 353 -12.36 -14.85 -40.77
C GLU A 353 -11.96 -16.31 -40.92
N GLN A 354 -10.66 -16.61 -40.94
CA GLN A 354 -10.18 -17.98 -41.02
C GLN A 354 -10.28 -18.74 -39.70
N VAL A 355 -10.16 -18.08 -38.55
CA VAL A 355 -10.54 -18.69 -37.26
C VAL A 355 -12.02 -19.00 -37.29
N ALA A 356 -12.87 -18.03 -37.61
CA ALA A 356 -14.33 -18.15 -37.66
C ALA A 356 -14.79 -19.29 -38.59
N PHE A 357 -14.22 -19.38 -39.79
CA PHE A 357 -14.50 -20.46 -40.74
C PHE A 357 -14.18 -21.86 -40.18
N ARG A 358 -13.15 -21.99 -39.34
CA ARG A 358 -12.71 -23.27 -38.78
C ARG A 358 -13.42 -23.60 -37.48
N ASP A 359 -13.62 -22.60 -36.65
CA ASP A 359 -14.08 -22.67 -35.27
C ASP A 359 -14.67 -21.31 -34.88
N GLU A 360 -15.99 -21.18 -35.05
CA GLU A 360 -16.71 -19.93 -34.79
C GLU A 360 -16.66 -19.54 -33.31
N GLU A 361 -16.69 -20.53 -32.40
CA GLU A 361 -16.58 -20.28 -30.96
C GLU A 361 -15.20 -19.75 -30.57
N ALA A 362 -14.13 -20.20 -31.24
CA ALA A 362 -12.79 -19.66 -31.02
C ALA A 362 -12.67 -18.21 -31.54
N ALA A 363 -13.32 -17.87 -32.65
CA ALA A 363 -13.39 -16.48 -33.13
C ALA A 363 -14.22 -15.60 -32.18
N GLU A 364 -15.30 -16.14 -31.60
CA GLU A 364 -16.09 -15.45 -30.58
C GLU A 364 -15.25 -15.15 -29.32
N LEU A 365 -14.39 -16.07 -28.87
CA LEU A 365 -13.45 -15.81 -27.78
C LEU A 365 -12.52 -14.62 -28.06
N ILE A 366 -11.99 -14.50 -29.29
CA ILE A 366 -11.14 -13.37 -29.70
C ILE A 366 -11.95 -12.08 -29.71
N ARG A 367 -13.20 -12.11 -30.20
CA ARG A 367 -14.10 -10.95 -30.20
C ARG A 367 -14.43 -10.48 -28.78
N ILE A 368 -14.63 -11.39 -27.83
CA ILE A 368 -14.80 -11.06 -26.41
C ILE A 368 -13.55 -10.36 -25.85
N CYS A 369 -12.36 -10.89 -26.13
CA CYS A 369 -11.09 -10.30 -25.68
C CYS A 369 -10.90 -8.85 -26.17
N ALA A 370 -11.52 -8.47 -27.29
CA ALA A 370 -11.46 -7.10 -27.81
C ALA A 370 -12.15 -6.06 -26.91
N PHE A 371 -12.97 -6.46 -25.94
CA PHE A 371 -13.65 -5.55 -25.02
C PHE A 371 -13.07 -5.54 -23.59
N LEU A 372 -12.05 -6.37 -23.34
CA LEU A 372 -11.33 -6.46 -22.07
C LEU A 372 -10.05 -5.60 -22.08
N ALA A 373 -9.38 -5.48 -20.94
CA ALA A 373 -8.06 -4.86 -20.91
C ALA A 373 -7.08 -5.76 -21.71
N PRO A 374 -6.14 -5.17 -22.48
CA PRO A 374 -5.33 -5.90 -23.45
C PRO A 374 -4.44 -6.99 -22.82
N GLU A 375 -4.03 -6.77 -21.57
CA GLU A 375 -3.15 -7.65 -20.81
C GLU A 375 -3.87 -8.25 -19.60
N SER A 376 -3.32 -9.36 -19.09
CA SER A 376 -3.79 -10.03 -17.86
C SER A 376 -5.27 -10.40 -17.88
N ILE A 377 -5.76 -10.96 -19.00
CA ILE A 377 -7.14 -11.46 -19.12
C ILE A 377 -7.21 -12.86 -18.47
N PRO A 378 -7.85 -13.04 -17.30
CA PRO A 378 -7.84 -14.33 -16.63
C PRO A 378 -8.77 -15.34 -17.29
N LYS A 379 -8.34 -16.61 -17.38
CA LYS A 379 -9.18 -17.74 -17.83
C LYS A 379 -10.55 -17.76 -17.16
N ARG A 380 -10.62 -17.41 -15.86
CA ARG A 380 -11.86 -17.37 -15.07
C ARG A 380 -12.95 -16.46 -15.64
N ILE A 381 -12.61 -15.40 -16.39
CA ILE A 381 -13.61 -14.58 -17.09
C ILE A 381 -14.52 -15.45 -17.96
N PHE A 382 -13.94 -16.44 -18.64
CA PHE A 382 -14.68 -17.30 -19.56
C PHE A 382 -15.33 -18.49 -18.85
N THR A 383 -14.67 -19.04 -17.84
CA THR A 383 -15.03 -20.35 -17.27
C THR A 383 -15.88 -20.30 -16.00
N GLU A 384 -15.90 -19.19 -15.25
CA GLU A 384 -16.64 -19.12 -13.98
C GLU A 384 -18.15 -19.22 -14.19
N ASN A 385 -18.67 -18.52 -15.20
CA ASN A 385 -20.07 -18.59 -15.57
C ASN A 385 -20.19 -18.66 -17.11
N PRO A 386 -20.04 -19.86 -17.69
CA PRO A 386 -20.08 -20.05 -19.14
C PRO A 386 -21.39 -19.60 -19.81
N ASP A 387 -22.51 -19.58 -19.08
CA ASP A 387 -23.84 -19.28 -19.62
C ASP A 387 -23.99 -17.81 -20.06
N ILE A 388 -23.14 -16.90 -19.55
CA ILE A 388 -23.08 -15.48 -19.96
C ILE A 388 -22.81 -15.34 -21.47
N TRP A 389 -22.04 -16.28 -22.02
CA TRP A 389 -21.63 -16.23 -23.42
C TRP A 389 -22.73 -16.71 -24.36
N GLU A 390 -23.71 -17.45 -23.85
CA GLU A 390 -24.84 -18.03 -24.59
C GLU A 390 -24.40 -18.99 -25.71
N GLY A 391 -25.38 -19.64 -26.35
CA GLY A 391 -25.16 -20.39 -27.60
C GLY A 391 -24.20 -21.58 -27.49
N SER A 392 -23.47 -21.83 -28.59
CA SER A 392 -22.55 -22.95 -28.71
C SER A 392 -21.25 -22.74 -27.93
N LEU A 393 -20.82 -21.47 -27.75
CA LEU A 393 -19.66 -21.13 -26.92
C LEU A 393 -19.88 -21.53 -25.46
N ALA A 394 -21.02 -21.19 -24.86
CA ALA A 394 -21.37 -21.63 -23.50
C ALA A 394 -21.34 -23.16 -23.37
N THR A 395 -21.97 -23.86 -24.32
CA THR A 395 -22.02 -25.33 -24.36
C THR A 395 -20.62 -25.95 -24.42
N ARG A 396 -19.69 -25.31 -25.14
CA ARG A 396 -18.31 -25.79 -25.24
C ARG A 396 -17.53 -25.51 -23.96
N LEU A 397 -17.67 -24.33 -23.37
CA LEU A 397 -16.98 -23.93 -22.14
C LEU A 397 -17.39 -24.79 -20.92
N HIS A 398 -18.59 -25.37 -20.91
CA HIS A 398 -19.01 -26.36 -19.90
C HIS A 398 -18.23 -27.69 -19.95
N LYS A 399 -17.49 -27.96 -21.03
CA LYS A 399 -16.71 -29.20 -21.16
C LYS A 399 -15.36 -29.06 -20.42
N PRO A 400 -14.85 -30.11 -19.74
CA PRO A 400 -13.60 -30.06 -18.97
C PRO A 400 -12.34 -29.59 -19.72
N LEU A 401 -12.30 -29.72 -21.05
CA LEU A 401 -11.20 -29.24 -21.92
C LEU A 401 -11.67 -28.19 -22.94
N GLY A 402 -12.92 -27.72 -22.83
CA GLY A 402 -13.53 -26.86 -23.85
C GLY A 402 -12.78 -25.55 -24.03
N PHE A 403 -12.35 -24.91 -22.94
CA PHE A 403 -11.53 -23.70 -23.01
C PHE A 403 -10.16 -23.97 -23.65
N ASP A 404 -9.51 -25.08 -23.33
CA ASP A 404 -8.18 -25.39 -23.86
C ASP A 404 -8.21 -25.66 -25.37
N GLU A 405 -9.27 -26.32 -25.86
CA GLU A 405 -9.54 -26.52 -27.28
C GLU A 405 -9.80 -25.18 -28.00
N LEU A 406 -10.66 -24.33 -27.43
CA LEU A 406 -10.96 -22.99 -27.97
C LEU A 406 -9.71 -22.14 -28.07
N ARG A 407 -8.93 -22.07 -26.98
CA ARG A 407 -7.69 -21.33 -26.88
C ARG A 407 -6.67 -21.80 -27.93
N GLN A 408 -6.59 -23.12 -28.17
CA GLN A 408 -5.65 -23.66 -29.15
C GLN A 408 -5.94 -23.16 -30.57
N GLU A 409 -7.20 -23.09 -30.98
CA GLU A 409 -7.57 -22.52 -32.27
C GLU A 409 -7.52 -20.99 -32.27
N ALA A 410 -7.88 -20.31 -31.17
CA ALA A 410 -7.84 -18.86 -31.08
C ALA A 410 -6.40 -18.29 -31.13
N THR A 411 -5.42 -19.01 -30.60
CA THR A 411 -3.98 -18.63 -30.64
C THR A 411 -3.31 -18.98 -31.98
N ARG A 412 -4.01 -19.67 -32.90
CA ARG A 412 -3.43 -20.29 -34.10
C ARG A 412 -2.73 -19.33 -35.05
N TYR A 413 -3.28 -18.12 -35.22
CA TYR A 413 -2.74 -17.09 -36.10
C TYR A 413 -2.11 -15.92 -35.32
N SER A 414 -1.78 -16.12 -34.04
CA SER A 414 -1.14 -15.07 -33.22
C SER A 414 -1.98 -13.79 -33.07
N LEU A 415 -3.31 -13.90 -33.11
CA LEU A 415 -4.24 -12.81 -32.78
C LEU A 415 -4.30 -12.53 -31.27
N ILE A 416 -4.17 -13.59 -30.47
CA ILE A 416 -4.06 -13.56 -29.01
C ILE A 416 -2.90 -14.43 -28.55
N GLN A 417 -2.36 -14.16 -27.38
CA GLN A 417 -1.29 -14.94 -26.74
C GLN A 417 -1.77 -15.56 -25.43
N TRP A 418 -1.08 -16.61 -24.98
CA TRP A 418 -1.41 -17.34 -23.75
C TRP A 418 -0.16 -17.59 -22.90
N ASP A 419 -0.22 -17.17 -21.65
CA ASP A 419 0.75 -17.55 -20.62
C ASP A 419 0.23 -18.77 -19.85
N SER A 420 0.85 -19.93 -20.10
CA SER A 420 0.50 -21.18 -19.43
C SER A 420 0.83 -21.22 -17.93
N LYS A 421 1.78 -20.41 -17.44
CA LYS A 421 2.15 -20.39 -16.01
C LYS A 421 1.15 -19.59 -15.19
N LYS A 422 0.69 -18.46 -15.75
CA LYS A 422 -0.23 -17.54 -15.06
C LYS A 422 -1.70 -17.77 -15.40
N GLU A 423 -1.99 -18.59 -16.41
CA GLU A 423 -3.33 -18.80 -16.98
C GLU A 423 -3.99 -17.50 -17.48
N LEU A 424 -3.19 -16.65 -18.14
CA LEU A 424 -3.61 -15.34 -18.65
C LEU A 424 -3.56 -15.29 -20.18
N LEU A 425 -4.57 -14.67 -20.77
CA LEU A 425 -4.58 -14.26 -22.17
C LEU A 425 -4.11 -12.82 -22.32
N SER A 426 -3.52 -12.51 -23.47
CA SER A 426 -3.29 -11.14 -23.92
C SER A 426 -3.67 -10.96 -25.39
N ILE A 427 -4.08 -9.74 -25.74
CA ILE A 427 -4.49 -9.36 -27.08
C ILE A 427 -3.93 -7.97 -27.38
N HIS A 428 -3.28 -7.84 -28.53
CA HIS A 428 -2.65 -6.57 -28.90
C HIS A 428 -3.72 -5.49 -29.15
N ALA A 429 -3.51 -4.28 -28.65
CA ALA A 429 -4.49 -3.19 -28.70
C ALA A 429 -5.00 -2.87 -30.13
N VAL A 430 -4.12 -2.96 -31.14
CA VAL A 430 -4.50 -2.77 -32.55
C VAL A 430 -5.46 -3.87 -33.03
N VAL A 431 -5.26 -5.13 -32.61
CA VAL A 431 -6.16 -6.24 -32.95
C VAL A 431 -7.53 -5.99 -32.33
N GLN A 432 -7.57 -5.58 -31.07
CA GLN A 432 -8.84 -5.23 -30.42
C GLN A 432 -9.58 -4.10 -31.16
N GLN A 433 -8.85 -3.07 -31.63
CA GLN A 433 -9.45 -1.97 -32.37
C GLN A 433 -10.05 -2.41 -33.70
N VAL A 434 -9.30 -3.20 -34.49
CA VAL A 434 -9.77 -3.71 -35.80
C VAL A 434 -11.04 -4.53 -35.64
N ILE A 435 -11.07 -5.41 -34.64
CA ILE A 435 -12.26 -6.21 -34.32
C ILE A 435 -13.44 -5.30 -33.97
N ARG A 436 -13.23 -4.33 -33.08
CA ARG A 436 -14.30 -3.40 -32.69
C ARG A 436 -14.80 -2.58 -33.86
N ASP A 437 -13.97 -2.23 -34.83
CA ASP A 437 -14.38 -1.41 -35.99
C ASP A 437 -15.24 -2.18 -36.99
N GLU A 438 -15.17 -3.51 -37.00
CA GLU A 438 -15.99 -4.38 -37.85
C GLU A 438 -17.37 -4.70 -37.27
N LEU A 439 -17.51 -4.57 -35.95
CA LEU A 439 -18.76 -4.87 -35.26
C LEU A 439 -19.75 -3.71 -35.42
N SER A 440 -21.02 -4.06 -35.62
CA SER A 440 -22.13 -3.10 -35.53
C SER A 440 -22.26 -2.56 -34.10
N GLN A 441 -22.95 -1.42 -33.94
CA GLN A 441 -23.16 -0.84 -32.61
C GLN A 441 -23.97 -1.78 -31.68
N GLU A 442 -24.90 -2.56 -32.23
CA GLU A 442 -25.69 -3.54 -31.48
C GLU A 442 -24.80 -4.69 -30.97
N GLU A 443 -23.89 -5.20 -31.80
CA GLU A 443 -22.93 -6.23 -31.39
C GLU A 443 -21.96 -5.71 -30.33
N LYS A 444 -21.44 -4.48 -30.49
CA LYS A 444 -20.57 -3.85 -29.47
C LYS A 444 -21.30 -3.77 -28.13
N GLN A 445 -22.54 -3.30 -28.11
CA GLN A 445 -23.33 -3.23 -26.88
C GLN A 445 -23.55 -4.61 -26.26
N SER A 446 -23.81 -5.64 -27.08
CA SER A 446 -23.94 -7.02 -26.62
C SER A 446 -22.66 -7.54 -25.95
N TYR A 447 -21.50 -7.39 -26.61
CA TYR A 447 -20.23 -7.82 -26.02
C TYR A 447 -19.87 -7.04 -24.76
N ILE A 448 -20.07 -5.71 -24.74
CA ILE A 448 -19.81 -4.89 -23.56
C ILE A 448 -20.67 -5.38 -22.38
N LYS A 449 -21.96 -5.66 -22.61
CA LYS A 449 -22.84 -6.21 -21.59
C LYS A 449 -22.31 -7.56 -21.05
N LYS A 450 -21.93 -8.49 -21.95
CA LYS A 450 -21.41 -9.81 -21.57
C LYS A 450 -20.11 -9.73 -20.77
N VAL A 451 -19.15 -8.88 -21.16
CA VAL A 451 -17.89 -8.73 -20.39
C VAL A 451 -18.10 -8.07 -19.03
N ILE A 452 -19.05 -7.13 -18.90
CA ILE A 452 -19.41 -6.56 -17.59
C ILE A 452 -19.99 -7.63 -16.67
N LEU A 453 -20.90 -8.47 -17.19
CA LEU A 453 -21.47 -9.60 -16.45
C LEU A 453 -20.37 -10.58 -15.99
N ALA A 454 -19.45 -10.92 -16.89
CA ALA A 454 -18.37 -11.86 -16.60
C ALA A 454 -17.38 -11.32 -15.56
N VAL A 455 -16.95 -10.05 -15.68
CA VAL A 455 -16.06 -9.41 -14.71
C VAL A 455 -16.76 -9.25 -13.35
N ASN A 456 -18.04 -8.85 -13.33
CA ASN A 456 -18.83 -8.79 -12.10
C ASN A 456 -18.95 -10.16 -11.42
N ALA A 457 -19.09 -11.26 -12.18
CA ALA A 457 -19.23 -12.60 -11.62
C ALA A 457 -17.98 -13.04 -10.86
N ILE A 458 -16.79 -12.75 -11.40
CA ILE A 458 -15.51 -13.16 -10.80
C ILE A 458 -14.93 -12.16 -9.80
N PHE A 459 -15.38 -10.90 -9.82
CA PHE A 459 -14.89 -9.90 -8.86
C PHE A 459 -15.37 -10.27 -7.45
N PRO A 460 -14.45 -10.42 -6.46
CA PRO A 460 -14.81 -10.85 -5.12
C PRO A 460 -15.87 -9.99 -4.45
N LYS A 461 -16.71 -10.62 -3.62
CA LYS A 461 -17.78 -9.95 -2.87
C LYS A 461 -17.23 -9.27 -1.62
N GLU A 462 -18.02 -8.35 -1.05
CA GLU A 462 -17.67 -7.62 0.18
C GLU A 462 -17.19 -8.55 1.31
N ILE A 463 -17.94 -9.63 1.57
CA ILE A 463 -17.62 -10.57 2.65
C ILE A 463 -16.29 -11.32 2.42
N GLU A 464 -15.95 -11.59 1.15
CA GLU A 464 -14.70 -12.25 0.76
C GLU A 464 -13.53 -11.28 0.90
N ILE A 465 -13.73 -10.01 0.52
CA ILE A 465 -12.73 -8.95 0.66
C ILE A 465 -12.46 -8.63 2.13
N ARG A 466 -13.52 -8.56 2.95
CA ARG A 466 -13.45 -8.26 4.37
C ARG A 466 -12.60 -9.24 5.16
N PHE A 467 -12.61 -10.51 4.76
CA PHE A 467 -11.83 -11.57 5.39
C PHE A 467 -10.74 -12.12 4.47
N ALA A 468 -10.33 -11.34 3.47
CA ALA A 468 -9.52 -11.81 2.36
C ALA A 468 -8.16 -12.36 2.81
N SER A 469 -7.80 -13.52 2.27
CA SER A 469 -6.41 -13.93 2.20
C SER A 469 -5.66 -13.04 1.20
N GLN A 470 -4.32 -13.04 1.28
CA GLN A 470 -3.49 -12.35 0.30
C GLN A 470 -3.76 -12.81 -1.14
N GLU A 471 -4.22 -14.05 -1.33
CA GLU A 471 -4.61 -14.58 -2.63
C GLU A 471 -5.86 -13.89 -3.19
N ILE A 472 -6.87 -13.62 -2.36
CA ILE A 472 -8.07 -12.89 -2.76
C ILE A 472 -7.71 -11.44 -3.12
N LEU A 473 -6.86 -10.79 -2.31
CA LEU A 473 -6.39 -9.44 -2.60
C LEU A 473 -5.60 -9.36 -3.92
N ARG A 474 -4.66 -10.29 -4.14
CA ARG A 474 -3.94 -10.42 -5.43
C ARG A 474 -4.88 -10.67 -6.60
N SER A 475 -5.95 -11.42 -6.39
CA SER A 475 -7.00 -11.61 -7.40
C SER A 475 -7.73 -10.30 -7.70
N CYS A 476 -8.08 -9.51 -6.69
CA CYS A 476 -8.65 -8.18 -6.88
C CYS A 476 -7.68 -7.25 -7.63
N ASP A 477 -6.38 -7.27 -7.33
CA ASP A 477 -5.36 -6.46 -8.02
C ASP A 477 -5.33 -6.77 -9.52
N ARG A 478 -5.27 -8.06 -9.87
CA ARG A 478 -5.31 -8.54 -11.27
C ARG A 478 -6.60 -8.16 -11.99
N LEU A 479 -7.73 -8.20 -11.28
CA LEU A 479 -9.04 -7.86 -11.85
C LEU A 479 -9.29 -6.35 -11.90
N SER A 480 -8.49 -5.52 -11.23
CA SER A 480 -8.72 -4.08 -11.16
C SER A 480 -8.53 -3.38 -12.50
N SER A 481 -7.60 -3.86 -13.36
CA SER A 481 -7.46 -3.37 -14.73
C SER A 481 -8.68 -3.73 -15.59
N GLN A 482 -9.18 -4.95 -15.44
CA GLN A 482 -10.37 -5.45 -16.12
C GLN A 482 -11.63 -4.69 -15.68
N ALA A 483 -11.85 -4.51 -14.37
CA ALA A 483 -12.96 -3.77 -13.80
C ALA A 483 -13.00 -2.32 -14.31
N ARG A 484 -11.86 -1.62 -14.28
CA ARG A 484 -11.76 -0.26 -14.84
C ARG A 484 -12.05 -0.22 -16.33
N LYS A 485 -11.48 -1.16 -17.09
CA LYS A 485 -11.71 -1.20 -18.54
C LYS A 485 -13.19 -1.42 -18.86
N VAL A 486 -13.85 -2.40 -18.24
CA VAL A 486 -15.28 -2.66 -18.54
C VAL A 486 -16.19 -1.53 -18.05
N LEU A 487 -15.88 -0.90 -16.92
CA LEU A 487 -16.61 0.26 -16.42
C LEU A 487 -16.33 1.55 -17.22
N SER A 488 -15.27 1.59 -18.05
CA SER A 488 -15.04 2.74 -18.93
C SER A 488 -16.03 2.75 -20.09
N TRP A 489 -16.44 1.58 -20.60
CA TRP A 489 -17.40 1.46 -21.70
C TRP A 489 -18.78 2.04 -21.39
N THR A 490 -19.17 2.11 -20.10
CA THR A 490 -20.48 2.64 -19.68
C THR A 490 -20.61 4.16 -19.84
N LYS A 491 -19.51 4.87 -20.13
CA LYS A 491 -19.54 6.32 -20.41
C LYS A 491 -20.06 6.61 -21.81
N ASP A 492 -19.64 5.79 -22.78
CA ASP A 492 -19.89 6.03 -24.21
C ASP A 492 -21.07 5.22 -24.76
N HIS A 493 -21.54 4.22 -24.01
CA HIS A 493 -22.62 3.32 -24.42
C HIS A 493 -23.76 3.37 -23.40
N SER A 494 -24.99 3.54 -23.89
CA SER A 494 -26.22 3.57 -23.08
C SER A 494 -26.60 2.19 -22.51
N ILE A 495 -25.69 1.55 -21.78
CA ILE A 495 -25.88 0.22 -21.20
C ILE A 495 -26.46 0.35 -19.80
N THR A 496 -27.54 -0.39 -19.58
CA THR A 496 -28.37 -0.28 -18.39
C THR A 496 -28.45 -1.58 -17.59
N ASP A 497 -27.42 -2.42 -17.60
CA ASP A 497 -27.42 -3.65 -16.80
C ASP A 497 -27.12 -3.39 -15.31
N LEU A 498 -27.82 -4.06 -14.38
CA LEU A 498 -27.61 -3.91 -12.93
C LEU A 498 -26.22 -4.40 -12.49
N ALA A 499 -25.60 -5.29 -13.26
CA ALA A 499 -24.23 -5.76 -13.03
C ALA A 499 -23.20 -4.62 -12.99
N ILE A 500 -23.47 -3.50 -13.67
CA ILE A 500 -22.63 -2.31 -13.64
C ILE A 500 -22.55 -1.76 -12.21
N GLY A 501 -23.71 -1.54 -11.58
CA GLY A 501 -23.79 -1.04 -10.22
C GLY A 501 -23.22 -2.04 -9.20
N ASN A 502 -23.45 -3.34 -9.40
CA ASN A 502 -22.92 -4.40 -8.55
C ASN A 502 -21.38 -4.46 -8.61
N LEU A 503 -20.80 -4.37 -9.81
CA LEU A 503 -19.35 -4.31 -9.98
C LEU A 503 -18.75 -3.05 -9.35
N MET A 504 -19.39 -1.88 -9.52
CA MET A 504 -18.93 -0.64 -8.88
C MET A 504 -18.95 -0.76 -7.34
N ASN A 505 -19.96 -1.40 -6.75
CA ASN A 505 -20.03 -1.63 -5.30
C ASN A 505 -18.90 -2.54 -4.80
N LYS A 506 -18.64 -3.65 -5.50
CA LYS A 506 -17.53 -4.56 -5.14
C LYS A 506 -16.17 -3.89 -5.29
N TYR A 507 -15.98 -3.17 -6.40
CA TYR A 507 -14.72 -2.51 -6.71
C TYR A 507 -14.45 -1.34 -5.75
N SER A 508 -15.45 -0.51 -5.44
CA SER A 508 -15.29 0.58 -4.47
C SER A 508 -15.00 0.08 -3.07
N TYR A 509 -15.67 -1.00 -2.63
CA TYR A 509 -15.37 -1.61 -1.33
C TYR A 509 -13.93 -2.09 -1.24
N TYR A 510 -13.43 -2.77 -2.28
CA TYR A 510 -12.02 -3.17 -2.36
C TYR A 510 -11.09 -1.96 -2.30
N LEU A 511 -11.36 -0.87 -3.03
CA LEU A 511 -10.53 0.33 -3.00
C LEU A 511 -10.50 0.99 -1.61
N ILE A 512 -11.64 1.06 -0.91
CA ILE A 512 -11.73 1.57 0.46
C ILE A 512 -10.91 0.69 1.42
N ALA A 513 -11.05 -0.64 1.31
CA ALA A 513 -10.31 -1.60 2.13
C ALA A 513 -8.79 -1.54 1.90
N ARG A 514 -8.35 -1.00 0.76
CA ARG A 514 -6.95 -0.78 0.40
C ARG A 514 -6.48 0.67 0.65
N SER A 515 -7.27 1.48 1.35
CA SER A 515 -7.00 2.91 1.62
C SER A 515 -6.81 3.78 0.37
N ARG A 516 -7.29 3.31 -0.79
CA ARG A 516 -7.21 4.04 -2.07
C ARG A 516 -8.37 5.03 -2.22
N TYR A 517 -8.47 5.96 -1.28
CA TYR A 517 -9.64 6.82 -1.12
C TYR A 517 -9.93 7.70 -2.34
N LYS A 518 -8.90 8.19 -3.03
CA LYS A 518 -9.03 9.01 -4.24
C LYS A 518 -9.72 8.25 -5.38
N ASP A 519 -9.29 7.00 -5.61
CA ASP A 519 -9.88 6.14 -6.64
C ASP A 519 -11.29 5.68 -6.24
N ALA A 520 -11.50 5.39 -4.95
CA ALA A 520 -12.79 4.98 -4.42
C ALA A 520 -13.86 6.06 -4.60
N ASN A 521 -13.50 7.35 -4.47
CA ASN A 521 -14.45 8.45 -4.54
C ASN A 521 -15.21 8.51 -5.89
N ASP A 522 -14.49 8.45 -7.02
CA ASP A 522 -15.13 8.45 -8.36
C ASP A 522 -16.09 7.27 -8.51
N VAL A 523 -15.67 6.08 -8.08
CA VAL A 523 -16.46 4.86 -8.22
C VAL A 523 -17.71 4.91 -7.32
N CYS A 524 -17.59 5.38 -6.08
CA CYS A 524 -18.72 5.55 -5.15
C CYS A 524 -19.76 6.54 -5.66
N GLU A 525 -19.33 7.72 -6.13
CA GLU A 525 -20.25 8.74 -6.67
C GLU A 525 -20.99 8.24 -7.90
N ARG A 526 -20.28 7.56 -8.81
CA ARG A 526 -20.87 6.96 -10.00
C ARG A 526 -21.84 5.83 -9.65
N ALA A 527 -21.52 5.00 -8.65
CA ALA A 527 -22.41 3.94 -8.16
C ALA A 527 -23.71 4.51 -7.61
N VAL A 528 -23.63 5.47 -6.66
CA VAL A 528 -24.82 6.11 -6.07
C VAL A 528 -25.69 6.75 -7.15
N LYS A 529 -25.08 7.50 -8.08
CA LYS A 529 -25.82 8.11 -9.20
C LYS A 529 -26.51 7.05 -10.06
N PHE A 530 -25.78 6.01 -10.47
CA PHE A 530 -26.31 4.93 -11.29
C PHE A 530 -27.57 4.30 -10.67
N TRP A 531 -27.51 3.95 -9.38
CA TRP A 531 -28.65 3.31 -8.71
C TRP A 531 -29.80 4.28 -8.43
N ARG A 532 -29.52 5.55 -8.11
CA ARG A 532 -30.57 6.58 -7.98
C ARG A 532 -31.33 6.77 -9.28
N ASP A 533 -30.63 6.95 -10.40
CA ASP A 533 -31.26 7.08 -11.72
C ASP A 533 -32.18 5.87 -12.02
N ARG A 534 -31.78 4.66 -11.59
CA ARG A 534 -32.60 3.44 -11.75
C ARG A 534 -33.80 3.33 -10.85
N SER A 535 -33.69 3.77 -9.59
CA SER A 535 -34.81 3.77 -8.66
C SER A 535 -36.00 4.60 -9.15
N THR A 536 -35.76 5.59 -10.02
CA THR A 536 -36.81 6.47 -10.59
C THR A 536 -37.46 5.96 -11.88
N SER A 537 -37.00 4.83 -12.44
CA SER A 537 -37.53 4.30 -13.71
C SER A 537 -38.87 3.59 -13.51
N GLN A 538 -39.87 3.90 -14.36
CA GLN A 538 -41.26 3.44 -14.21
C GLN A 538 -41.52 1.99 -14.69
N ASP A 539 -40.56 1.32 -15.34
CA ASP A 539 -40.76 0.03 -16.05
C ASP A 539 -40.00 -1.16 -15.42
N LEU A 540 -40.00 -1.29 -14.09
CA LEU A 540 -39.24 -2.34 -13.39
C LEU A 540 -40.13 -3.38 -12.69
N SER A 541 -39.74 -4.65 -12.75
CA SER A 541 -40.37 -5.72 -11.96
C SER A 541 -40.10 -5.52 -10.47
N ALA A 542 -40.94 -6.11 -9.61
CA ALA A 542 -40.75 -6.04 -8.15
C ALA A 542 -39.39 -6.61 -7.69
N GLU A 543 -38.90 -7.66 -8.35
CA GLU A 543 -37.60 -8.26 -8.06
C GLU A 543 -36.43 -7.35 -8.46
N ASN A 544 -36.52 -6.69 -9.62
CA ASN A 544 -35.55 -5.70 -10.05
C ASN A 544 -35.55 -4.47 -9.13
N LEU A 545 -36.71 -4.05 -8.63
CA LEU A 545 -36.81 -2.95 -7.66
C LEU A 545 -36.11 -3.29 -6.36
N LYS A 546 -36.29 -4.50 -5.81
CA LYS A 546 -35.57 -4.95 -4.61
C LYS A 546 -34.05 -4.91 -4.83
N GLU A 547 -33.56 -5.45 -5.95
CA GLU A 547 -32.12 -5.40 -6.26
C GLU A 547 -31.59 -3.96 -6.41
N ILE A 548 -32.35 -3.07 -7.04
CA ILE A 548 -31.98 -1.66 -7.20
C ILE A 548 -31.86 -0.94 -5.86
N TYR A 549 -32.83 -1.12 -4.96
CA TYR A 549 -32.77 -0.51 -3.63
C TYR A 549 -31.63 -1.08 -2.78
N LEU A 550 -31.39 -2.39 -2.85
CA LEU A 550 -30.24 -3.00 -2.15
C LEU A 550 -28.90 -2.54 -2.74
N GLY A 551 -28.80 -2.40 -4.06
CA GLY A 551 -27.65 -1.85 -4.76
C GLY A 551 -27.39 -0.39 -4.38
N LEU A 552 -28.44 0.43 -4.31
CA LEU A 552 -28.37 1.83 -3.87
C LEU A 552 -27.90 1.92 -2.41
N ALA A 553 -28.53 1.17 -1.50
CA ALA A 553 -28.17 1.16 -0.09
C ALA A 553 -26.70 0.72 0.12
N SER A 554 -26.23 -0.26 -0.66
CA SER A 554 -24.82 -0.71 -0.61
C SER A 554 -23.86 0.37 -1.12
N SER A 555 -24.24 1.10 -2.17
CA SER A 555 -23.44 2.21 -2.71
C SER A 555 -23.33 3.37 -1.73
N LEU A 556 -24.46 3.74 -1.11
CA LEU A 556 -24.54 4.76 -0.08
C LEU A 556 -23.70 4.37 1.13
N ASN A 557 -23.77 3.10 1.56
CA ASN A 557 -22.95 2.58 2.65
C ASN A 557 -21.46 2.64 2.32
N ASN A 558 -21.02 2.24 1.12
CA ASN A 558 -19.62 2.34 0.72
C ASN A 558 -19.13 3.79 0.67
N HIS A 559 -19.96 4.71 0.16
CA HIS A 559 -19.62 6.13 0.15
C HIS A 559 -19.55 6.71 1.58
N ALA A 560 -20.49 6.32 2.46
CA ALA A 560 -20.46 6.69 3.86
C ALA A 560 -19.21 6.15 4.58
N GLU A 561 -18.82 4.90 4.31
CA GLU A 561 -17.59 4.28 4.82
C GLU A 561 -16.33 4.99 4.34
N LEU A 562 -16.28 5.42 3.07
CA LEU A 562 -15.20 6.25 2.54
C LEU A 562 -15.08 7.58 3.29
N LEU A 563 -16.20 8.31 3.44
CA LEU A 563 -16.22 9.58 4.17
C LEU A 563 -15.88 9.38 5.65
N HIS A 564 -16.33 8.28 6.24
CA HIS A 564 -16.00 7.91 7.61
C HIS A 564 -14.50 7.66 7.77
N ALA A 565 -13.88 6.89 6.88
CA ALA A 565 -12.43 6.66 6.89
C ALA A 565 -11.61 7.95 6.68
N GLN A 566 -12.19 8.94 5.98
CA GLN A 566 -11.61 10.28 5.82
C GLN A 566 -11.88 11.22 7.01
N GLY A 567 -12.55 10.77 8.08
CA GLY A 567 -12.88 11.59 9.24
C GLY A 567 -14.03 12.59 9.01
N ASN A 568 -14.73 12.51 7.88
CA ASN A 568 -15.90 13.35 7.57
C ASN A 568 -17.19 12.71 8.11
N TYR A 569 -17.30 12.63 9.44
CA TYR A 569 -18.45 12.01 10.11
C TYR A 569 -19.77 12.73 9.79
N ARG A 570 -19.76 14.06 9.71
CA ARG A 570 -20.95 14.86 9.39
C ARG A 570 -21.48 14.58 7.99
N GLY A 571 -20.60 14.37 7.01
CA GLY A 571 -20.97 13.99 5.64
C GLY A 571 -21.38 12.51 5.51
N ALA A 572 -20.76 11.62 6.28
CA ALA A 572 -21.07 10.20 6.26
C ALA A 572 -22.43 9.85 6.89
N ARG A 573 -22.81 10.50 8.00
CA ARG A 573 -24.09 10.26 8.71
C ARG A 573 -25.32 10.21 7.79
N PRO A 574 -25.65 11.26 7.00
CA PRO A 574 -26.87 11.25 6.19
C PRO A 574 -26.89 10.12 5.15
N LEU A 575 -25.72 9.70 4.66
CA LEU A 575 -25.63 8.58 3.72
C LEU A 575 -25.91 7.22 4.40
N PHE A 576 -25.42 7.02 5.62
CA PHE A 576 -25.77 5.83 6.41
C PHE A 576 -27.26 5.82 6.79
N GLU A 577 -27.82 6.96 7.18
CA GLU A 577 -29.25 7.10 7.50
C GLU A 577 -30.13 6.83 6.27
N GLU A 578 -29.78 7.36 5.11
CA GLU A 578 -30.47 7.08 3.84
C GLU A 578 -30.38 5.59 3.48
N ALA A 579 -29.19 4.98 3.60
CA ALA A 579 -29.00 3.55 3.33
C ALA A 579 -29.81 2.66 4.30
N LEU A 580 -29.90 3.06 5.57
CA LEU A 580 -30.71 2.38 6.58
C LEU A 580 -32.20 2.47 6.23
N GLY A 581 -32.72 3.68 5.97
CA GLY A 581 -34.13 3.88 5.63
C GLY A 581 -34.54 3.09 4.39
N ILE A 582 -33.71 3.09 3.33
CA ILE A 582 -33.96 2.28 2.13
C ILE A 582 -34.08 0.79 2.48
N ARG A 583 -33.22 0.26 3.37
CA ARG A 583 -33.27 -1.15 3.77
C ARG A 583 -34.49 -1.44 4.64
N GLU A 584 -34.85 -0.57 5.57
CA GLU A 584 -36.04 -0.73 6.41
C GLU A 584 -37.35 -0.73 5.61
N ASP A 585 -37.45 0.17 4.61
CA ASP A 585 -38.63 0.29 3.76
C ASP A 585 -38.81 -0.93 2.82
N ASN A 586 -37.72 -1.58 2.43
CA ASN A 586 -37.72 -2.63 1.40
C ASN A 586 -37.44 -4.04 1.93
N LEU A 587 -37.00 -4.19 3.18
CA LEU A 587 -36.75 -5.48 3.83
C LEU A 587 -37.65 -5.59 5.07
N PRO A 588 -38.79 -6.29 5.02
CA PRO A 588 -39.64 -6.46 6.19
C PRO A 588 -39.02 -7.41 7.23
N SER A 589 -39.38 -7.25 8.50
CA SER A 589 -38.94 -8.13 9.59
C SER A 589 -39.40 -9.57 9.31
N GLY A 590 -38.45 -10.47 9.02
CA GLY A 590 -38.71 -11.85 8.60
C GLY A 590 -38.19 -12.20 7.20
N ASP A 591 -37.82 -11.19 6.39
CA ASP A 591 -37.04 -11.42 5.16
C ASP A 591 -35.66 -12.00 5.54
N ARG A 592 -35.16 -12.95 4.74
CA ARG A 592 -33.83 -13.56 4.91
C ARG A 592 -32.72 -12.51 4.84
N ASP A 593 -32.96 -11.40 4.15
CA ASP A 593 -32.02 -10.31 3.95
C ASP A 593 -32.10 -9.23 5.05
N TYR A 594 -33.01 -9.34 6.02
CA TYR A 594 -33.23 -8.33 7.06
C TYR A 594 -32.00 -8.06 7.95
N PHE A 595 -31.02 -8.97 7.97
CA PHE A 595 -29.74 -8.75 8.65
C PHE A 595 -28.97 -7.53 8.11
N TRP A 596 -29.22 -7.12 6.85
CA TRP A 596 -28.62 -5.90 6.28
C TRP A 596 -29.08 -4.63 6.98
N VAL A 597 -30.30 -4.61 7.56
CA VAL A 597 -30.76 -3.53 8.44
C VAL A 597 -29.88 -3.49 9.70
N GLY A 598 -29.64 -4.65 10.32
CA GLY A 598 -28.73 -4.78 11.45
C GLY A 598 -27.29 -4.33 11.14
N GLN A 599 -26.82 -4.57 9.91
CA GLN A 599 -25.51 -4.07 9.46
C GLN A 599 -25.46 -2.56 9.27
N SER A 600 -26.51 -1.95 8.69
CA SER A 600 -26.61 -0.50 8.58
C SER A 600 -26.63 0.18 9.95
N LEU A 601 -27.42 -0.34 10.88
CA LEU A 601 -27.47 0.15 12.26
C LEU A 601 -26.10 0.06 12.93
N HIS A 602 -25.39 -1.07 12.77
CA HIS A 602 -24.04 -1.25 13.30
C HIS A 602 -23.03 -0.25 12.72
N ASN A 603 -23.03 -0.02 11.41
CA ASN A 603 -22.11 0.93 10.78
C ASN A 603 -22.40 2.38 11.25
N LEU A 604 -23.68 2.75 11.35
CA LEU A 604 -24.09 4.04 11.89
C LEU A 604 -23.70 4.19 13.39
N ALA A 605 -23.87 3.14 14.19
CA ALA A 605 -23.45 3.12 15.60
C ALA A 605 -21.94 3.34 15.76
N ARG A 606 -21.12 2.75 14.88
CA ARG A 606 -19.68 2.97 14.85
C ARG A 606 -19.35 4.42 14.49
N LEU A 607 -20.02 5.00 13.50
CA LEU A 607 -19.86 6.42 13.18
C LEU A 607 -20.23 7.31 14.37
N GLU A 608 -21.36 7.07 15.04
CA GLU A 608 -21.75 7.87 16.20
C GLU A 608 -20.75 7.71 17.37
N THR A 609 -20.14 6.53 17.51
CA THR A 609 -19.07 6.31 18.48
C THR A 609 -17.84 7.17 18.16
N ASP A 610 -17.34 7.10 16.94
CA ASP A 610 -16.14 7.85 16.55
C ASP A 610 -16.41 9.37 16.44
N PHE A 611 -17.66 9.79 16.18
CA PHE A 611 -18.09 11.18 16.25
C PHE A 611 -18.26 11.70 17.69
N GLY A 612 -18.48 10.83 18.67
CA GLY A 612 -18.64 11.19 20.10
C GLY A 612 -20.09 11.31 20.60
N ASN A 613 -21.07 10.78 19.87
CA ASN A 613 -22.48 10.74 20.30
C ASN A 613 -22.80 9.37 20.93
N TYR A 614 -22.23 9.13 22.11
CA TYR A 614 -22.29 7.83 22.78
C TYR A 614 -23.70 7.33 23.13
N PRO A 615 -24.67 8.17 23.54
CA PRO A 615 -26.04 7.70 23.80
C PRO A 615 -26.71 7.12 22.55
N ARG A 616 -26.59 7.82 21.41
CA ARG A 616 -27.15 7.34 20.14
C ARG A 616 -26.43 6.09 19.64
N ALA A 617 -25.10 6.04 19.79
CA ALA A 617 -24.32 4.86 19.43
C ALA A 617 -24.77 3.61 20.21
N GLU A 618 -25.01 3.73 21.52
CA GLU A 618 -25.49 2.63 22.37
C GLU A 618 -26.86 2.12 21.90
N GLU A 619 -27.82 3.02 21.68
CA GLU A 619 -29.15 2.69 21.15
C GLU A 619 -29.06 1.90 19.83
N LEU A 620 -28.28 2.41 18.86
CA LEU A 620 -28.11 1.78 17.56
C LEU A 620 -27.42 0.40 17.65
N PHE A 621 -26.42 0.24 18.51
CA PHE A 621 -25.80 -1.07 18.74
C PHE A 621 -26.79 -2.06 19.36
N GLU A 622 -27.61 -1.64 20.32
CA GLU A 622 -28.63 -2.48 20.94
C GLU A 622 -29.69 -2.94 19.93
N GLU A 623 -30.14 -2.04 19.05
CA GLU A 623 -31.06 -2.36 17.96
C GLU A 623 -30.42 -3.33 16.96
N ALA A 624 -29.17 -3.07 16.52
CA ALA A 624 -28.43 -3.96 15.65
C ALA A 624 -28.28 -5.36 16.25
N LEU A 625 -27.94 -5.46 17.54
CA LEU A 625 -27.83 -6.72 18.27
C LEU A 625 -29.17 -7.46 18.36
N LYS A 626 -30.29 -6.74 18.53
CA LYS A 626 -31.62 -7.33 18.55
C LYS A 626 -31.96 -8.00 17.21
N ILE A 627 -31.65 -7.35 16.09
CA ILE A 627 -31.84 -7.90 14.74
C ILE A 627 -30.89 -9.09 14.48
N ASN A 628 -29.61 -8.93 14.79
CA ASN A 628 -28.61 -9.96 14.52
C ASN A 628 -28.85 -11.23 15.36
N LYS A 629 -29.45 -11.14 16.55
CA LYS A 629 -29.85 -12.30 17.38
C LYS A 629 -31.03 -13.08 16.82
N THR A 630 -31.99 -12.41 16.19
CA THR A 630 -33.18 -13.07 15.63
C THR A 630 -32.91 -13.71 14.28
N THR A 631 -31.78 -13.39 13.66
CA THR A 631 -31.34 -13.94 12.38
C THR A 631 -30.92 -15.41 12.57
N GLN A 632 -31.73 -16.37 12.09
CA GLN A 632 -31.47 -17.81 12.17
C GLN A 632 -30.43 -18.29 11.14
N ARG A 633 -29.26 -17.64 11.10
CA ARG A 633 -28.17 -17.95 10.17
C ARG A 633 -26.86 -18.10 10.91
N ASP A 634 -26.44 -19.35 11.10
CA ASP A 634 -25.18 -19.68 11.78
C ASP A 634 -23.97 -19.08 11.05
N ASP A 635 -24.04 -18.97 9.72
CA ASP A 635 -23.02 -18.37 8.88
C ASP A 635 -22.85 -16.85 9.08
N LEU A 636 -23.79 -16.19 9.76
CA LEU A 636 -23.77 -14.75 10.05
C LEU A 636 -23.51 -14.43 11.53
N ARG A 637 -23.26 -15.43 12.39
CA ARG A 637 -22.99 -15.21 13.82
C ARG A 637 -21.75 -14.32 14.06
N PHE A 638 -20.84 -14.22 13.10
CA PHE A 638 -19.68 -13.30 13.18
C PHE A 638 -20.11 -11.82 13.22
N LEU A 639 -21.24 -11.46 12.60
CA LEU A 639 -21.78 -10.10 12.65
C LEU A 639 -22.25 -9.73 14.06
N LEU A 640 -22.83 -10.70 14.77
CA LEU A 640 -23.20 -10.55 16.18
C LEU A 640 -21.95 -10.33 17.05
N ALA A 641 -20.89 -11.12 16.83
CA ALA A 641 -19.62 -10.97 17.55
C ALA A 641 -18.99 -9.59 17.30
N ARG A 642 -19.01 -9.12 16.06
CA ARG A 642 -18.53 -7.78 15.67
C ARG A 642 -19.30 -6.66 16.39
N SER A 643 -20.64 -6.71 16.38
CA SER A 643 -21.46 -5.73 17.12
C SER A 643 -21.15 -5.72 18.62
N TYR A 644 -20.94 -6.89 19.24
CA TYR A 644 -20.54 -6.97 20.64
C TYR A 644 -19.15 -6.37 20.90
N ASN A 645 -18.20 -6.63 20.00
CA ASN A 645 -16.83 -6.13 20.13
C ASN A 645 -16.76 -4.59 20.04
N ASP A 646 -17.51 -4.00 19.10
CA ASP A 646 -17.53 -2.55 18.93
C ASP A 646 -18.36 -1.85 20.03
N LEU A 647 -19.41 -2.50 20.52
CA LEU A 647 -20.12 -2.05 21.73
C LEU A 647 -19.22 -2.10 22.98
N ALA A 648 -18.31 -3.08 23.07
CA ALA A 648 -17.31 -3.11 24.14
C ALA A 648 -16.36 -1.90 24.06
N LYS A 649 -15.90 -1.53 22.85
CA LYS A 649 -15.11 -0.29 22.62
C LYS A 649 -15.89 0.95 23.08
N LEU A 650 -17.18 1.06 22.74
CA LEU A 650 -18.03 2.17 23.21
C LEU A 650 -18.11 2.22 24.74
N TYR A 651 -18.34 1.09 25.41
CA TYR A 651 -18.39 1.07 26.87
C TYR A 651 -17.05 1.39 27.53
N ARG A 652 -15.93 0.99 26.92
CA ARG A 652 -14.59 1.42 27.36
C ARG A 652 -14.43 2.93 27.27
N LEU A 653 -14.85 3.55 26.15
CA LEU A 653 -14.85 5.01 25.99
C LEU A 653 -15.79 5.73 26.98
N LYS A 654 -16.81 5.05 27.49
CA LYS A 654 -17.68 5.55 28.58
C LYS A 654 -17.15 5.22 29.99
N ALA A 655 -15.92 4.70 30.10
CA ALA A 655 -15.33 4.20 31.36
C ALA A 655 -16.17 3.12 32.09
N ASN A 656 -17.12 2.48 31.40
CA ASN A 656 -17.92 1.39 31.95
C ASN A 656 -17.26 0.03 31.69
N PHE A 657 -16.14 -0.22 32.37
CA PHE A 657 -15.30 -1.39 32.12
C PHE A 657 -16.00 -2.73 32.39
N SER A 658 -16.98 -2.78 33.30
CA SER A 658 -17.78 -3.98 33.57
C SER A 658 -18.60 -4.40 32.34
N LYS A 659 -19.36 -3.46 31.76
CA LYS A 659 -20.09 -3.72 30.51
C LYS A 659 -19.13 -3.93 29.34
N ALA A 660 -18.00 -3.23 29.29
CA ALA A 660 -17.00 -3.42 28.24
C ALA A 660 -16.46 -4.87 28.23
N ASN A 661 -16.00 -5.37 29.38
CA ASN A 661 -15.51 -6.74 29.55
C ASN A 661 -16.57 -7.77 29.16
N LEU A 662 -17.81 -7.62 29.68
CA LEU A 662 -18.90 -8.53 29.39
C LEU A 662 -19.20 -8.65 27.88
N ASN A 663 -19.21 -7.53 27.16
CA ASN A 663 -19.50 -7.55 25.73
C ASN A 663 -18.31 -8.10 24.92
N CYS A 664 -17.07 -7.80 25.33
CA CYS A 664 -15.89 -8.34 24.67
C CYS A 664 -15.77 -9.86 24.86
N GLU A 665 -16.07 -10.39 26.05
CA GLU A 665 -16.11 -11.84 26.30
C GLU A 665 -17.20 -12.56 25.51
N LYS A 666 -18.38 -11.93 25.33
CA LYS A 666 -19.43 -12.46 24.45
C LYS A 666 -18.96 -12.54 23.01
N ALA A 667 -18.32 -11.48 22.50
CA ALA A 667 -17.75 -11.48 21.15
C ALA A 667 -16.69 -12.56 20.98
N LEU A 668 -15.78 -12.68 21.95
CA LEU A 668 -14.73 -13.69 21.98
C LEU A 668 -15.30 -15.11 21.95
N THR A 669 -16.30 -15.39 22.78
CA THR A 669 -16.96 -16.71 22.85
C THR A 669 -17.58 -17.09 21.51
N ILE A 670 -18.34 -16.16 20.91
CA ILE A 670 -18.97 -16.39 19.60
C ILE A 670 -17.92 -16.64 18.52
N ASN A 671 -16.85 -15.84 18.46
CA ASN A 671 -15.79 -16.01 17.47
C ASN A 671 -15.01 -17.34 17.67
N GLN A 672 -14.77 -17.76 18.92
CA GLN A 672 -14.16 -19.06 19.22
C GLN A 672 -15.03 -20.23 18.78
N GLU A 673 -16.35 -20.13 18.91
CA GLU A 673 -17.29 -21.17 18.44
C GLU A 673 -17.30 -21.28 16.91
N ILE A 674 -17.24 -20.15 16.19
CA ILE A 674 -17.37 -20.12 14.72
C ILE A 674 -16.04 -20.48 14.04
N LEU A 675 -14.94 -19.88 14.49
CA LEU A 675 -13.67 -19.87 13.79
C LEU A 675 -12.65 -20.85 14.40
N GLY A 676 -12.91 -21.35 15.60
CA GLY A 676 -11.96 -22.10 16.41
C GLY A 676 -11.01 -21.19 17.18
N LYS A 677 -10.43 -21.70 18.28
CA LYS A 677 -9.63 -20.90 19.24
C LYS A 677 -8.34 -20.32 18.67
N ASP A 678 -7.81 -20.94 17.62
CA ASP A 678 -6.52 -20.57 17.02
C ASP A 678 -6.67 -19.59 15.84
N HIS A 679 -7.87 -19.04 15.61
CA HIS A 679 -8.13 -18.16 14.48
C HIS A 679 -7.62 -16.72 14.73
N PRO A 680 -6.89 -16.08 13.80
CA PRO A 680 -6.33 -14.72 13.98
C PRO A 680 -7.38 -13.63 14.22
N TYR A 681 -8.62 -13.78 13.72
CA TYR A 681 -9.71 -12.84 14.00
C TYR A 681 -10.13 -12.79 15.47
N ILE A 682 -9.71 -13.74 16.32
CA ILE A 682 -9.89 -13.64 17.77
C ILE A 682 -8.92 -12.61 18.38
N ALA A 683 -7.80 -12.33 17.72
CA ALA A 683 -6.80 -11.39 18.21
C ALA A 683 -7.35 -9.97 18.42
N SER A 684 -8.31 -9.52 17.61
CA SER A 684 -8.94 -8.19 17.80
C SER A 684 -9.80 -8.14 19.08
N ASN A 685 -10.43 -9.25 19.48
CA ASN A 685 -11.14 -9.33 20.75
C ASN A 685 -10.14 -9.29 21.92
N LEU A 686 -9.01 -9.98 21.79
CA LEU A 686 -7.96 -9.97 22.81
C LEU A 686 -7.30 -8.60 22.95
N ASP A 687 -7.02 -7.90 21.84
CA ASP A 687 -6.51 -6.52 21.86
C ASP A 687 -7.49 -5.59 22.59
N ASN A 688 -8.79 -5.71 22.33
CA ASN A 688 -9.80 -4.93 23.03
C ASN A 688 -9.86 -5.23 24.54
N LEU A 689 -9.73 -6.50 24.95
CA LEU A 689 -9.58 -6.85 26.37
C LEU A 689 -8.30 -6.26 26.97
N GLY A 690 -7.19 -6.28 26.21
CA GLY A 690 -5.94 -5.64 26.59
C GLY A 690 -6.10 -4.14 26.82
N ASP A 691 -6.79 -3.45 25.90
CA ASP A 691 -7.11 -2.02 26.00
C ASP A 691 -7.96 -1.74 27.26
N ILE A 692 -8.96 -2.59 27.56
CA ILE A 692 -9.78 -2.45 28.77
C ILE A 692 -8.92 -2.60 30.03
N TYR A 693 -8.09 -3.64 30.13
CA TYR A 693 -7.25 -3.84 31.32
C TYR A 693 -6.18 -2.76 31.48
N LYS A 694 -5.61 -2.27 30.38
CA LYS A 694 -4.65 -1.16 30.40
C LYS A 694 -5.30 0.13 30.92
N ASP A 695 -6.50 0.45 30.45
CA ASP A 695 -7.25 1.62 30.92
C ASP A 695 -7.70 1.47 32.40
N GLN A 696 -7.73 0.25 32.94
CA GLN A 696 -7.94 -0.04 34.38
C GLN A 696 -6.63 0.00 35.21
N GLY A 697 -5.47 0.27 34.61
CA GLY A 697 -4.17 0.17 35.29
C GLY A 697 -3.66 -1.26 35.51
N ARG A 698 -4.38 -2.28 35.01
CA ARG A 698 -4.04 -3.71 35.17
C ARG A 698 -3.06 -4.15 34.08
N TYR A 699 -1.86 -3.57 34.09
CA TYR A 699 -0.90 -3.70 32.99
C TYR A 699 -0.44 -5.14 32.72
N HIS A 700 -0.28 -5.97 33.77
CA HIS A 700 0.13 -7.37 33.58
C HIS A 700 -0.94 -8.19 32.82
N GLU A 701 -2.21 -8.00 33.15
CA GLU A 701 -3.30 -8.68 32.45
C GLU A 701 -3.46 -8.18 31.02
N ALA A 702 -3.26 -6.88 30.80
CA ALA A 702 -3.24 -6.29 29.47
C ALA A 702 -2.11 -6.90 28.61
N GLU A 703 -0.91 -7.02 29.16
CA GLU A 703 0.25 -7.63 28.50
C GLU A 703 -0.07 -9.04 28.02
N MET A 704 -0.64 -9.87 28.90
CA MET A 704 -1.02 -11.23 28.59
C MET A 704 -2.00 -11.31 27.41
N LYS A 705 -2.98 -10.39 27.33
CA LYS A 705 -3.93 -10.36 26.21
C LYS A 705 -3.30 -9.93 24.89
N TYR A 706 -2.48 -8.88 24.90
CA TYR A 706 -1.79 -8.43 23.69
C TYR A 706 -0.77 -9.46 23.17
N LEU A 707 -0.04 -10.15 24.05
CA LEU A 707 0.89 -11.21 23.65
C LEU A 707 0.15 -12.41 23.05
N GLN A 708 -0.99 -12.80 23.62
CA GLN A 708 -1.85 -13.84 23.02
C GLN A 708 -2.35 -13.42 21.63
N ALA A 709 -2.78 -12.17 21.46
CA ALA A 709 -3.20 -11.63 20.17
C ALA A 709 -2.06 -11.66 19.13
N LEU A 710 -0.87 -11.23 19.53
CA LEU A 710 0.34 -11.22 18.70
C LEU A 710 0.73 -12.64 18.27
N GLU A 711 0.69 -13.60 19.19
CA GLU A 711 1.03 -15.00 18.91
C GLU A 711 0.06 -15.63 17.91
N LEU A 712 -1.25 -15.42 18.06
CA LEU A 712 -2.26 -15.88 17.10
C LEU A 712 -2.02 -15.34 15.69
N ARG A 713 -1.71 -14.04 15.57
CA ARG A 713 -1.43 -13.40 14.28
C ARG A 713 -0.15 -13.94 13.65
N ARG A 714 0.94 -14.07 14.41
CA ARG A 714 2.21 -14.63 13.93
C ARG A 714 2.09 -16.09 13.49
N ASN A 715 1.35 -16.91 14.22
CA ASN A 715 1.18 -18.33 13.88
C ASN A 715 0.37 -18.53 12.59
N TYR A 716 -0.59 -17.64 12.34
CA TYR A 716 -1.45 -17.73 11.16
C TYR A 716 -0.80 -17.15 9.90
N PHE A 717 -0.32 -15.91 9.97
CA PHE A 717 0.35 -15.25 8.86
C PHE A 717 1.79 -15.77 8.83
N ARG A 718 2.03 -16.87 8.10
CA ARG A 718 3.37 -17.45 7.90
C ARG A 718 4.26 -16.47 7.13
N GLY A 719 4.81 -15.47 7.83
CA GLY A 719 5.65 -14.37 7.34
C GLY A 719 5.88 -13.33 8.43
N GLU A 720 7.00 -12.61 8.39
CA GLU A 720 7.39 -11.66 9.44
C GLU A 720 6.66 -10.30 9.38
N TYR A 721 6.02 -9.98 8.24
CA TYR A 721 5.51 -8.66 7.93
C TYR A 721 4.02 -8.74 7.56
N TYR A 722 3.13 -8.40 8.50
CA TYR A 722 1.68 -8.32 8.26
C TYR A 722 1.06 -7.15 9.04
N PRO A 723 0.09 -6.38 8.49
CA PRO A 723 -0.41 -5.16 9.16
C PRO A 723 -0.96 -5.44 10.56
N ALA A 724 -1.70 -6.55 10.71
CA ALA A 724 -2.26 -6.95 12.00
C ALA A 724 -1.16 -7.26 13.06
N ILE A 725 0.05 -7.66 12.64
CA ILE A 725 1.19 -7.86 13.56
C ILE A 725 1.72 -6.50 14.03
N ALA A 726 1.79 -5.50 13.14
CA ALA A 726 2.13 -4.13 13.53
C ALA A 726 1.10 -3.52 14.50
N ASP A 727 -0.19 -3.82 14.33
CA ASP A 727 -1.25 -3.39 15.27
C ASP A 727 -1.03 -3.95 16.68
N SER A 728 -0.63 -5.22 16.78
CA SER A 728 -0.29 -5.86 18.06
C SER A 728 0.93 -5.20 18.71
N TYR A 729 1.97 -4.92 17.94
CA TYR A 729 3.14 -4.22 18.47
C TYR A 729 2.83 -2.79 18.88
N THR A 730 2.02 -2.06 18.12
CA THR A 730 1.54 -0.73 18.49
C THR A 730 0.78 -0.78 19.82
N SER A 731 -0.03 -1.81 20.03
CA SER A 731 -0.76 -2.00 21.28
C SER A 731 0.16 -2.33 22.46
N LEU A 732 1.18 -3.17 22.26
CA LEU A 732 2.23 -3.41 23.26
C LEU A 732 3.06 -2.15 23.54
N GLY A 733 3.38 -1.35 22.53
CA GLY A 733 4.07 -0.06 22.67
C GLY A 733 3.27 0.89 23.57
N ARG A 734 1.96 1.03 23.31
CA ARG A 734 1.04 1.83 24.14
C ARG A 734 0.93 1.32 25.58
N LEU A 735 0.95 0.00 25.77
CA LEU A 735 0.95 -0.59 27.11
C LEU A 735 2.22 -0.24 27.88
N TYR A 736 3.39 -0.46 27.29
CA TYR A 736 4.66 -0.21 27.96
C TYR A 736 4.94 1.27 28.18
N GLN A 737 4.42 2.13 27.30
CA GLN A 737 4.39 3.57 27.53
C GLN A 737 3.53 3.93 28.75
N ALA A 738 2.32 3.37 28.84
CA ALA A 738 1.44 3.59 30.00
C ALA A 738 2.03 3.09 31.32
N SER A 739 2.85 2.03 31.30
CA SER A 739 3.57 1.54 32.48
C SER A 739 4.94 2.19 32.70
N ARG A 740 5.23 3.31 32.00
CA ARG A 740 6.50 4.08 32.06
C ARG A 740 7.77 3.28 31.71
N ASN A 741 7.64 2.17 30.99
CA ASN A 741 8.77 1.42 30.45
C ASN A 741 9.10 1.90 29.02
N PHE A 742 9.75 3.05 28.93
CA PHE A 742 9.99 3.74 27.66
C PHE A 742 10.89 2.96 26.68
N GLU A 743 11.87 2.18 27.17
CA GLU A 743 12.73 1.37 26.31
C GLU A 743 11.95 0.28 25.57
N LYS A 744 11.11 -0.48 26.29
CA LYS A 744 10.26 -1.50 25.65
C LYS A 744 9.22 -0.86 24.76
N ALA A 745 8.62 0.26 25.18
CA ALA A 745 7.66 0.99 24.36
C ALA A 745 8.28 1.37 23.00
N LYS A 746 9.48 1.95 23.02
CA LYS A 746 10.24 2.31 21.81
C LYS A 746 10.50 1.09 20.93
N SER A 747 11.01 0.00 21.53
CA SER A 747 11.29 -1.24 20.79
C SER A 747 10.07 -1.80 20.07
N TYR A 748 8.88 -1.72 20.68
CA TYR A 748 7.66 -2.20 20.05
C TYR A 748 7.13 -1.25 18.98
N TYR A 749 7.20 0.07 19.21
CA TYR A 749 6.85 1.04 18.16
C TYR A 749 7.79 0.95 16.96
N ASP A 750 9.10 0.76 17.17
CA ASP A 750 10.07 0.58 16.10
C ASP A 750 9.78 -0.70 15.30
N LYS A 751 9.39 -1.80 15.96
CA LYS A 751 8.95 -3.02 15.27
C LYS A 751 7.67 -2.84 14.47
N ALA A 752 6.71 -2.07 15.01
CA ALA A 752 5.48 -1.74 14.30
C ALA A 752 5.78 -0.90 13.06
N LEU A 753 6.62 0.13 13.23
CA LEU A 753 7.07 1.00 12.16
C LEU A 753 7.86 0.22 11.12
N GLU A 754 8.81 -0.63 11.51
CA GLU A 754 9.58 -1.48 10.58
C GLU A 754 8.66 -2.36 9.73
N ILE A 755 7.62 -2.94 10.34
CA ILE A 755 6.64 -3.72 9.60
C ILE A 755 5.83 -2.84 8.65
N GLN A 756 5.37 -1.68 9.11
CA GLN A 756 4.56 -0.78 8.30
C GLN A 756 5.34 -0.14 7.16
N THR A 757 6.60 0.27 7.36
CA THR A 757 7.50 0.78 6.31
C THR A 757 7.98 -0.31 5.36
N LYS A 758 7.75 -1.58 5.72
CA LYS A 758 7.95 -2.73 4.84
C LYS A 758 6.65 -3.21 4.23
N LEU A 759 5.49 -2.70 4.60
CA LEU A 759 4.19 -3.12 4.05
C LEU A 759 3.50 -2.00 3.32
N PHE A 760 3.90 -0.79 3.60
CA PHE A 760 3.30 0.38 3.10
C PHE A 760 4.41 1.37 2.84
N ASP A 761 4.01 2.32 2.06
CA ASP A 761 4.85 3.28 1.41
C ASP A 761 5.07 4.39 2.39
N ASP A 762 6.15 5.13 2.23
CA ASP A 762 6.58 6.14 3.20
C ASP A 762 5.46 7.14 3.58
N ASP A 763 4.41 7.23 2.76
CA ASP A 763 3.25 8.08 2.96
C ASP A 763 1.94 7.38 3.41
N HIS A 764 2.00 6.16 3.96
CA HIS A 764 0.80 5.50 4.50
C HIS A 764 0.37 6.04 5.87
N THR A 765 -0.94 6.10 6.11
CA THR A 765 -1.52 6.65 7.36
C THR A 765 -1.10 5.87 8.61
N ASP A 766 -0.79 4.59 8.48
CA ASP A 766 -0.33 3.76 9.60
C ASP A 766 1.10 4.13 10.00
N ILE A 767 1.96 4.45 9.04
CA ILE A 767 3.32 4.95 9.29
C ILE A 767 3.25 6.30 10.01
N ALA A 768 2.37 7.20 9.56
CA ALA A 768 2.14 8.49 10.24
C ALA A 768 1.67 8.28 11.69
N SER A 769 0.82 7.27 11.93
CA SER A 769 0.35 6.93 13.28
C SER A 769 1.49 6.41 14.16
N SER A 770 2.41 5.62 13.61
CA SER A 770 3.62 5.16 14.32
C SER A 770 4.59 6.29 14.61
N TYR A 771 4.82 7.21 13.67
CA TYR A 771 5.61 8.42 13.93
C TYR A 771 4.99 9.29 15.01
N ASN A 772 3.66 9.44 15.01
CA ASN A 772 2.96 10.15 16.08
C ASN A 772 3.18 9.48 17.45
N ASN A 773 3.08 8.16 17.55
CA ASN A 773 3.32 7.45 18.81
C ASN A 773 4.77 7.56 19.30
N LEU A 774 5.75 7.43 18.39
CA LEU A 774 7.16 7.64 18.71
C LEU A 774 7.45 9.10 19.13
N ALA A 775 6.78 10.07 18.52
CA ALA A 775 6.91 11.48 18.90
C ALA A 775 6.39 11.74 20.32
N ILE A 776 5.23 11.17 20.69
CA ILE A 776 4.72 11.23 22.07
C ILE A 776 5.74 10.61 23.04
N LEU A 777 6.30 9.46 22.69
CA LEU A 777 7.30 8.79 23.53
C LEU A 777 8.59 9.61 23.69
N CYS A 778 9.03 10.33 22.65
CA CYS A 778 10.17 11.25 22.72
C CYS A 778 9.85 12.47 23.59
N GLN A 779 8.62 13.01 23.49
CA GLN A 779 8.16 14.11 24.33
C GLN A 779 8.15 13.71 25.82
N GLU A 780 7.63 12.54 26.18
CA GLU A 780 7.64 12.05 27.57
C GLU A 780 9.07 11.87 28.13
N GLN A 781 10.06 11.68 27.27
CA GLN A 781 11.49 11.63 27.61
C GLN A 781 12.18 13.01 27.55
N LYS A 782 11.44 14.11 27.40
CA LYS A 782 11.94 15.49 27.23
C LYS A 782 12.85 15.69 26.00
N GLN A 783 12.76 14.82 24.99
CA GLN A 783 13.52 14.89 23.73
C GLN A 783 12.77 15.73 22.68
N ASN A 784 12.69 17.04 22.93
CA ASN A 784 11.78 17.94 22.21
C ASN A 784 12.09 18.13 20.72
N GLU A 785 13.37 18.16 20.34
CA GLU A 785 13.78 18.31 18.93
C GLU A 785 13.40 17.08 18.06
N GLU A 786 13.64 15.86 18.58
CA GLU A 786 13.30 14.63 17.84
C GLU A 786 11.78 14.42 17.81
N SER A 787 11.08 14.76 18.90
CA SER A 787 9.63 14.77 18.97
C SER A 787 9.00 15.68 17.89
N GLU A 788 9.47 16.92 17.77
CA GLU A 788 9.00 17.86 16.74
C GLU A 788 9.20 17.32 15.31
N LYS A 789 10.38 16.76 15.04
CA LYS A 789 10.72 16.18 13.73
C LYS A 789 9.82 15.00 13.38
N LEU A 790 9.53 14.12 14.33
CA LEU A 790 8.64 12.98 14.12
C LEU A 790 7.18 13.42 13.88
N TYR A 791 6.68 14.41 14.64
CA TYR A 791 5.36 14.98 14.39
C TYR A 791 5.26 15.65 13.01
N LYS A 792 6.31 16.37 12.56
CA LYS A 792 6.36 16.96 11.22
C LYS A 792 6.30 15.89 10.13
N LYS A 793 7.02 14.77 10.28
CA LYS A 793 6.92 13.62 9.37
C LYS A 793 5.50 13.07 9.31
N ALA A 794 4.87 12.81 10.47
CA ALA A 794 3.49 12.34 10.53
C ALA A 794 2.52 13.30 9.82
N LEU A 795 2.68 14.61 10.04
CA LEU A 795 1.86 15.65 9.43
C LEU A 795 2.01 15.70 7.90
N ASP A 796 3.23 15.58 7.38
CA ASP A 796 3.49 15.64 5.94
C ASP A 796 2.91 14.42 5.21
N ILE A 797 2.95 13.24 5.84
CA ILE A 797 2.27 12.05 5.36
C ILE A 797 0.74 12.26 5.36
N TYR A 798 0.16 12.70 6.48
CA TYR A 798 -1.28 12.93 6.56
C TYR A 798 -1.76 13.94 5.52
N LYS A 799 -1.01 15.03 5.26
CA LYS A 799 -1.36 16.05 4.23
C LYS A 799 -1.50 15.47 2.83
N LYS A 800 -0.77 14.40 2.49
CA LYS A 800 -0.81 13.79 1.16
C LYS A 800 -2.07 12.94 0.94
N PHE A 801 -2.57 12.26 1.98
CA PHE A 801 -3.59 11.21 1.84
C PHE A 801 -4.94 11.51 2.50
N LEU A 802 -4.95 12.30 3.56
CA LEU A 802 -6.16 12.65 4.28
C LEU A 802 -6.64 14.03 3.84
N ASN A 803 -7.97 14.19 3.81
CA ASN A 803 -8.54 15.53 3.73
C ASN A 803 -8.06 16.33 4.94
N CYS A 804 -7.72 17.61 4.77
CA CYS A 804 -7.15 18.47 5.81
C CYS A 804 -8.05 18.64 7.06
N ASN A 805 -9.26 18.10 6.99
CA ASN A 805 -10.23 18.06 8.06
C ASN A 805 -10.23 16.73 8.86
N HIS A 806 -9.25 15.84 8.70
CA HIS A 806 -9.22 14.59 9.48
C HIS A 806 -8.82 14.84 10.95
N PRO A 807 -9.50 14.24 11.96
CA PRO A 807 -9.19 14.46 13.38
C PRO A 807 -7.73 14.18 13.79
N ALA A 808 -7.05 13.26 13.10
CA ALA A 808 -5.62 12.98 13.33
C ALA A 808 -4.73 14.24 13.18
N PHE A 809 -5.07 15.19 12.30
CA PHE A 809 -4.35 16.46 12.23
C PHE A 809 -4.47 17.25 13.53
N ALA A 810 -5.65 17.25 14.16
CA ALA A 810 -5.87 17.95 15.42
C ALA A 810 -5.08 17.29 16.56
N THR A 811 -4.93 15.96 16.55
CA THR A 811 -4.08 15.25 17.51
C THR A 811 -2.62 15.67 17.37
N VAL A 812 -2.07 15.64 16.15
CA VAL A 812 -0.68 16.06 15.90
C VAL A 812 -0.49 17.54 16.23
N TYR A 813 -1.45 18.42 15.91
CA TYR A 813 -1.36 19.84 16.25
C TYR A 813 -1.38 20.10 17.75
N ASN A 814 -2.25 19.43 18.51
CA ASN A 814 -2.26 19.54 19.97
C ASN A 814 -0.92 19.10 20.56
N ASN A 815 -0.35 18.02 20.06
CA ASN A 815 0.90 17.49 20.60
C ASN A 815 2.12 18.34 20.20
N LEU A 816 2.16 18.86 18.98
CA LEU A 816 3.16 19.87 18.59
C LEU A 816 3.05 21.14 19.43
N ALA A 817 1.84 21.56 19.78
CA ALA A 817 1.64 22.71 20.66
C ALA A 817 2.24 22.48 22.05
N LEU A 818 2.12 21.28 22.61
CA LEU A 818 2.78 20.89 23.87
C LEU A 818 4.31 21.00 23.74
N VAL A 819 4.90 20.47 22.66
CA VAL A 819 6.35 20.55 22.42
C VAL A 819 6.81 22.01 22.31
N TYR A 820 6.07 22.86 21.60
CA TYR A 820 6.41 24.29 21.52
C TYR A 820 6.22 25.03 22.84
N ASP A 821 5.25 24.65 23.68
CA ASP A 821 5.09 25.19 25.04
C ASP A 821 6.31 24.88 25.90
N GLU A 822 6.77 23.62 25.88
CA GLU A 822 7.98 23.19 26.60
C GLU A 822 9.25 23.88 26.10
N GLN A 823 9.34 24.16 24.80
CA GLN A 823 10.43 24.96 24.20
C GLN A 823 10.29 26.48 24.45
N LYS A 824 9.26 26.92 25.18
CA LYS A 824 8.95 28.35 25.43
C LYS A 824 8.63 29.15 24.15
N LEU A 825 8.28 28.48 23.06
CA LEU A 825 7.86 29.07 21.78
C LEU A 825 6.35 29.38 21.79
N TYR A 826 5.96 30.27 22.71
CA TYR A 826 4.56 30.48 23.09
C TYR A 826 3.63 30.90 21.95
N LEU A 827 4.09 31.72 21.00
CA LEU A 827 3.27 32.14 19.86
C LEU A 827 2.91 30.97 18.95
N GLN A 828 3.85 30.03 18.74
CA GLN A 828 3.61 28.83 17.95
C GLN A 828 2.72 27.85 18.72
N ALA A 829 2.98 27.66 20.01
CA ALA A 829 2.13 26.83 20.86
C ALA A 829 0.66 27.27 20.82
N GLU A 830 0.38 28.56 21.03
CA GLU A 830 -0.97 29.12 20.99
C GLU A 830 -1.65 28.93 19.61
N GLU A 831 -0.92 29.16 18.52
CA GLU A 831 -1.44 28.95 17.16
C GLU A 831 -1.86 27.49 16.94
N PHE A 832 -1.01 26.55 17.32
CA PHE A 832 -1.25 25.12 17.12
C PHE A 832 -2.37 24.58 18.02
N TYR A 833 -2.46 25.01 19.29
CA TYR A 833 -3.59 24.67 20.15
C TYR A 833 -4.92 25.17 19.58
N LYS A 834 -4.98 26.43 19.11
CA LYS A 834 -6.20 26.99 18.51
C LYS A 834 -6.59 26.25 17.22
N LYS A 835 -5.61 25.87 16.39
CA LYS A 835 -5.85 25.05 15.20
C LYS A 835 -6.40 23.67 15.56
N ALA A 836 -5.82 23.01 16.56
CA ALA A 836 -6.26 21.69 17.03
C ALA A 836 -7.70 21.74 17.56
N LEU A 837 -7.99 22.68 18.48
CA LEU A 837 -9.31 22.82 19.07
C LEU A 837 -10.38 23.11 18.02
N LYS A 838 -10.13 24.09 17.15
CA LYS A 838 -11.06 24.43 16.06
C LYS A 838 -11.34 23.24 15.17
N LEU A 839 -10.31 22.48 14.80
CA LEU A 839 -10.48 21.32 13.94
C LEU A 839 -11.27 20.20 14.64
N TYR A 840 -11.04 19.95 15.93
CA TYR A 840 -11.87 19.02 16.69
C TYR A 840 -13.34 19.47 16.78
N GLU A 841 -13.61 20.77 17.02
CA GLU A 841 -14.98 21.30 17.09
C GLU A 841 -15.73 21.23 15.75
N ASP A 842 -15.02 21.44 14.63
CA ASP A 842 -15.58 21.35 13.29
C ASP A 842 -15.93 19.89 12.91
N THR A 843 -15.11 18.93 13.34
CA THR A 843 -15.17 17.52 12.89
C THR A 843 -15.96 16.60 13.80
N LEU A 844 -15.81 16.76 15.12
CA LEU A 844 -16.38 15.89 16.14
C LEU A 844 -17.63 16.51 16.78
N SER A 845 -18.30 15.73 17.62
CA SER A 845 -19.31 16.25 18.54
C SER A 845 -18.65 17.24 19.51
N LYS A 846 -19.39 18.27 19.92
CA LYS A 846 -18.95 19.16 21.00
C LYS A 846 -18.69 18.41 22.31
N ASP A 847 -19.34 17.26 22.48
CA ASP A 847 -19.21 16.41 23.66
C ASP A 847 -18.10 15.36 23.53
N HIS A 848 -17.27 15.44 22.47
CA HIS A 848 -16.21 14.48 22.24
C HIS A 848 -15.05 14.63 23.25
N PRO A 849 -14.49 13.53 23.80
CA PRO A 849 -13.39 13.58 24.77
C PRO A 849 -12.17 14.39 24.34
N LEU A 850 -11.79 14.28 23.06
CA LEU A 850 -10.66 15.03 22.50
C LEU A 850 -10.87 16.55 22.48
N VAL A 851 -12.12 17.02 22.38
CA VAL A 851 -12.43 18.46 22.50
C VAL A 851 -12.15 18.90 23.94
N ALA A 852 -12.66 18.17 24.93
CA ALA A 852 -12.41 18.46 26.34
C ALA A 852 -10.91 18.42 26.70
N PHE A 853 -10.19 17.43 26.19
CA PHE A 853 -8.74 17.29 26.39
C PHE A 853 -7.96 18.48 25.79
N CYS A 854 -8.24 18.83 24.52
CA CYS A 854 -7.58 19.95 23.86
C CYS A 854 -7.91 21.31 24.53
N SER A 855 -9.15 21.51 24.96
CA SER A 855 -9.54 22.70 25.73
C SER A 855 -8.78 22.79 27.04
N ALA A 856 -8.63 21.68 27.78
CA ALA A 856 -7.87 21.67 29.02
C ALA A 856 -6.39 22.02 28.81
N ASN A 857 -5.74 21.49 27.77
CA ASN A 857 -4.34 21.82 27.47
C ASN A 857 -4.15 23.29 27.12
N LEU A 858 -5.05 23.87 26.32
CA LEU A 858 -5.02 25.31 26.00
C LEU A 858 -5.32 26.16 27.25
N GLY A 859 -6.19 25.69 28.14
CA GLY A 859 -6.45 26.31 29.44
C GLY A 859 -5.18 26.36 30.31
N LEU A 860 -4.50 25.23 30.45
CA LEU A 860 -3.22 25.13 31.18
C LEU A 860 -2.15 26.04 30.56
N PHE A 861 -2.08 26.09 29.23
CA PHE A 861 -1.18 27.00 28.52
C PHE A 861 -1.43 28.46 28.89
N TYR A 862 -2.69 28.92 28.92
CA TYR A 862 -3.00 30.29 29.32
C TYR A 862 -2.78 30.56 30.80
N GLN A 863 -3.05 29.58 31.68
CA GLN A 863 -2.78 29.68 33.12
C GLN A 863 -1.29 29.93 33.39
N LYS A 864 -0.38 29.14 32.78
CA LYS A 864 1.08 29.33 32.89
C LYS A 864 1.55 30.72 32.48
N GLN A 865 0.78 31.40 31.62
CA GLN A 865 1.09 32.73 31.11
C GLN A 865 0.39 33.86 31.90
N GLY A 866 -0.31 33.54 32.98
CA GLY A 866 -1.11 34.50 33.76
C GLY A 866 -2.37 35.02 33.04
N ARG A 867 -2.77 34.38 31.92
CA ARG A 867 -3.93 34.78 31.09
C ARG A 867 -5.21 34.11 31.58
N TYR A 868 -5.55 34.33 32.84
CA TYR A 868 -6.62 33.56 33.51
C TYR A 868 -8.02 33.76 32.92
N GLU A 869 -8.33 34.96 32.43
CA GLU A 869 -9.61 35.25 31.75
C GLU A 869 -9.85 34.39 30.49
N GLU A 870 -8.77 33.98 29.82
CA GLU A 870 -8.83 33.12 28.65
C GLU A 870 -8.84 31.63 29.02
N ALA A 871 -8.22 31.27 30.14
CA ALA A 871 -8.17 29.90 30.66
C ALA A 871 -9.51 29.44 31.26
N GLU A 872 -10.18 30.30 32.05
CA GLU A 872 -11.43 29.98 32.75
C GLU A 872 -12.52 29.35 31.84
N PRO A 873 -12.89 29.94 30.68
CA PRO A 873 -13.92 29.35 29.82
C PRO A 873 -13.53 27.98 29.27
N LEU A 874 -12.23 27.73 29.04
CA LEU A 874 -11.73 26.46 28.51
C LEU A 874 -11.80 25.33 29.54
N PHE A 875 -11.42 25.61 30.78
CA PHE A 875 -11.56 24.65 31.88
C PHE A 875 -13.02 24.38 32.21
N LYS A 876 -13.88 25.41 32.26
CA LYS A 876 -15.34 25.24 32.43
C LYS A 876 -15.96 24.42 31.31
N GLN A 877 -15.54 24.65 30.06
CA GLN A 877 -15.95 23.83 28.93
C GLN A 877 -15.53 22.37 29.15
N SER A 878 -14.24 22.11 29.43
CA SER A 878 -13.74 20.75 29.67
C SER A 878 -14.50 20.01 30.78
N LEU A 879 -14.71 20.67 31.93
CA LEU A 879 -15.45 20.12 33.06
C LEU A 879 -16.89 19.76 32.68
N ALA A 880 -17.64 20.70 32.12
CA ALA A 880 -19.03 20.48 31.71
C ALA A 880 -19.19 19.36 30.68
N LEU A 881 -18.19 19.16 29.81
CA LEU A 881 -18.17 18.07 28.84
C LEU A 881 -17.94 16.70 29.52
N ARG A 882 -17.01 16.63 30.48
CA ARG A 882 -16.73 15.39 31.23
C ARG A 882 -17.91 14.98 32.10
N GLU A 883 -18.53 15.93 32.82
CA GLU A 883 -19.73 15.71 33.64
C GLU A 883 -20.87 15.09 32.82
N ARG A 884 -21.14 15.64 31.63
CA ARG A 884 -22.20 15.11 30.75
C ARG A 884 -21.91 13.69 30.25
N ARG A 885 -20.64 13.38 29.94
CA ARG A 885 -20.23 12.11 29.33
C ARG A 885 -20.15 10.96 30.33
N LEU A 886 -19.49 11.19 31.45
CA LEU A 886 -19.07 10.14 32.38
C LEU A 886 -20.07 9.95 33.54
N GLY A 887 -20.96 10.92 33.73
CA GLY A 887 -21.88 10.99 34.88
C GLY A 887 -21.18 11.57 36.11
N GLU A 888 -21.95 12.10 37.06
CA GLU A 888 -21.50 12.90 38.22
C GLU A 888 -20.51 12.21 39.18
N ASP A 889 -20.20 10.94 38.95
CA ASP A 889 -19.44 10.09 39.86
C ASP A 889 -18.10 9.63 39.26
N ASP A 890 -17.60 10.21 38.17
CA ASP A 890 -16.34 9.78 37.51
C ASP A 890 -15.09 10.55 38.01
N LEU A 891 -13.97 9.85 38.20
CA LEU A 891 -12.72 10.44 38.71
C LEU A 891 -12.06 11.44 37.75
N ASP A 892 -12.34 11.37 36.44
CA ASP A 892 -11.87 12.37 35.48
C ASP A 892 -12.51 13.75 35.71
N ILE A 893 -13.66 13.79 36.40
CA ILE A 893 -14.32 15.04 36.83
C ILE A 893 -13.52 15.67 37.97
N ALA A 894 -13.03 14.87 38.93
CA ALA A 894 -12.18 15.36 40.03
C ALA A 894 -10.94 16.08 39.49
N HIS A 895 -10.27 15.50 38.48
CA HIS A 895 -9.12 16.13 37.83
C HIS A 895 -9.48 17.45 37.12
N SER A 896 -10.65 17.53 36.47
CA SER A 896 -11.09 18.79 35.86
C SER A 896 -11.47 19.86 36.88
N LEU A 897 -12.04 19.44 38.03
CA LEU A 897 -12.31 20.33 39.16
C LEU A 897 -11.02 20.87 39.74
N ASP A 898 -10.00 20.02 39.94
CA ASP A 898 -8.68 20.43 40.42
C ASP A 898 -8.02 21.43 39.47
N ASN A 899 -8.07 21.21 38.16
CA ASN A 899 -7.51 22.15 37.18
C ASN A 899 -8.18 23.52 37.24
N LEU A 900 -9.52 23.56 37.39
CA LEU A 900 -10.25 24.82 37.52
C LEU A 900 -10.01 25.47 38.90
N ALA A 901 -9.83 24.66 39.96
CA ALA A 901 -9.51 25.15 41.30
C ALA A 901 -8.10 25.76 41.35
N SER A 902 -7.11 25.07 40.77
CA SER A 902 -5.73 25.55 40.61
C SER A 902 -5.69 26.85 39.79
N LEU A 903 -6.48 26.98 38.72
CA LEU A 903 -6.61 28.25 38.00
C LEU A 903 -7.06 29.38 38.95
N TYR A 904 -8.08 29.12 39.77
CA TYR A 904 -8.58 30.14 40.70
C TYR A 904 -7.62 30.41 41.85
N GLN A 905 -6.83 29.42 42.29
CA GLN A 905 -5.75 29.61 43.26
C GLN A 905 -4.68 30.54 42.70
N ASP A 906 -4.16 30.28 41.50
CA ASP A 906 -3.18 31.13 40.81
C ASP A 906 -3.73 32.54 40.53
N TRP A 907 -5.06 32.66 40.36
CA TRP A 907 -5.74 33.93 40.16
C TRP A 907 -6.19 34.59 41.48
N GLU A 908 -5.76 34.07 42.64
CA GLU A 908 -6.07 34.57 43.99
C GLU A 908 -7.58 34.61 44.33
N ARG A 909 -8.40 33.82 43.64
CA ARG A 909 -9.84 33.63 43.86
C ARG A 909 -10.09 32.44 44.78
N TYR A 910 -9.52 32.52 45.99
CA TYR A 910 -9.41 31.37 46.89
C TYR A 910 -10.74 30.75 47.35
N GLU A 911 -11.81 31.54 47.51
CA GLU A 911 -13.14 31.00 47.87
C GLU A 911 -13.69 30.04 46.80
N GLU A 912 -13.47 30.36 45.53
CA GLU A 912 -13.92 29.52 44.41
C GLU A 912 -13.04 28.28 44.26
N ALA A 913 -11.73 28.42 44.46
CA ALA A 913 -10.80 27.29 44.51
C ALA A 913 -11.16 26.31 45.65
N GLU A 914 -11.45 26.83 46.86
CA GLU A 914 -11.83 26.02 48.03
C GLU A 914 -13.07 25.19 47.75
N SER A 915 -14.07 25.80 47.11
CA SER A 915 -15.31 25.13 46.74
C SER A 915 -15.07 23.96 45.76
N LEU A 916 -14.18 24.12 44.80
CA LEU A 916 -13.89 23.12 43.77
C LEU A 916 -13.00 21.99 44.30
N PHE A 917 -11.92 22.29 45.04
CA PHE A 917 -11.08 21.25 45.66
C PHE A 917 -11.87 20.39 46.63
N LYS A 918 -12.78 20.97 47.42
CA LYS A 918 -13.68 20.19 48.29
C LYS A 918 -14.62 19.29 47.51
N GLN A 919 -15.13 19.74 46.36
CA GLN A 919 -15.94 18.90 45.48
C GLN A 919 -15.13 17.74 44.89
N ALA A 920 -13.88 17.99 44.46
CA ALA A 920 -12.98 16.97 43.93
C ALA A 920 -12.62 15.91 45.00
N LEU A 921 -12.28 16.35 46.21
CA LEU A 921 -11.99 15.47 47.35
C LEU A 921 -13.21 14.60 47.71
N ALA A 922 -14.39 15.22 47.89
CA ALA A 922 -15.61 14.48 48.23
C ALA A 922 -16.00 13.45 47.14
N LEU A 923 -15.72 13.77 45.88
CA LEU A 923 -15.93 12.85 44.76
C LEU A 923 -14.98 11.65 44.83
N ARG A 924 -13.68 11.88 45.09
CA ARG A 924 -12.67 10.82 45.26
C ARG A 924 -12.98 9.93 46.47
N GLU A 925 -13.26 10.51 47.64
CA GLU A 925 -13.65 9.79 48.86
C GLU A 925 -14.84 8.85 48.62
N ARG A 926 -15.88 9.35 47.94
CA ARG A 926 -17.08 8.57 47.64
C ARG A 926 -16.80 7.39 46.70
N ARG A 927 -15.79 7.49 45.82
CA ARG A 927 -15.52 6.50 44.77
C ARG A 927 -14.46 5.48 45.12
N LEU A 928 -13.37 5.94 45.71
CA LEU A 928 -12.20 5.14 46.03
C LEU A 928 -12.28 4.57 47.45
N GLY A 929 -13.09 5.19 48.33
CA GLY A 929 -13.06 4.94 49.77
C GLY A 929 -11.91 5.69 50.44
N GLU A 930 -11.89 5.78 51.77
CA GLU A 930 -10.99 6.66 52.53
C GLU A 930 -9.50 6.26 52.48
N ASP A 931 -9.17 5.04 52.03
CA ASP A 931 -7.83 4.47 52.01
C ASP A 931 -7.23 4.42 50.58
N ASP A 932 -7.11 5.58 49.92
CA ASP A 932 -6.55 5.68 48.55
C ASP A 932 -5.55 6.86 48.41
N LEU A 933 -4.48 6.69 47.64
CA LEU A 933 -3.44 7.71 47.44
C LEU A 933 -3.95 8.97 46.71
N ASP A 934 -4.99 8.86 45.88
CA ASP A 934 -5.62 10.01 45.23
C ASP A 934 -6.27 10.96 46.25
N ILE A 935 -6.66 10.45 47.43
CA ILE A 935 -7.17 11.27 48.53
C ILE A 935 -6.04 12.09 49.15
N ALA A 936 -4.86 11.51 49.36
CA ALA A 936 -3.69 12.24 49.84
C ALA A 936 -3.36 13.43 48.92
N HIS A 937 -3.38 13.20 47.60
CA HIS A 937 -3.16 14.29 46.64
C HIS A 937 -4.23 15.39 46.72
N SER A 938 -5.51 15.02 46.87
CA SER A 938 -6.60 16.00 47.08
C SER A 938 -6.45 16.80 48.37
N LEU A 939 -5.99 16.17 49.45
CA LEU A 939 -5.74 16.82 50.72
C LEU A 939 -4.58 17.81 50.60
N ASP A 940 -3.51 17.45 49.89
CA ASP A 940 -2.38 18.35 49.62
C ASP A 940 -2.80 19.57 48.79
N ASN A 941 -3.64 19.40 47.77
CA ASN A 941 -4.14 20.50 46.96
C ASN A 941 -4.95 21.50 47.79
N LEU A 942 -5.84 20.99 48.66
CA LEU A 942 -6.62 21.84 49.56
C LEU A 942 -5.75 22.49 50.66
N ALA A 943 -4.71 21.79 51.14
CA ALA A 943 -3.76 22.31 52.11
C ALA A 943 -2.90 23.42 51.50
N SER A 944 -2.39 23.21 50.29
CA SER A 944 -1.62 24.20 49.52
C SER A 944 -2.44 25.44 49.23
N LEU A 945 -3.72 25.29 48.87
CA LEU A 945 -4.63 26.43 48.74
C LEU A 945 -4.71 27.24 50.05
N TYR A 946 -4.85 26.57 51.20
CA TYR A 946 -4.89 27.28 52.48
C TYR A 946 -3.55 27.88 52.85
N GLN A 947 -2.42 27.29 52.44
CA GLN A 947 -1.09 27.86 52.62
C GLN A 947 -0.96 29.17 51.82
N ASP A 948 -1.31 29.16 50.53
CA ASP A 948 -1.30 30.35 49.66
C ASP A 948 -2.27 31.45 50.13
N TRP A 949 -3.35 31.03 50.79
CA TRP A 949 -4.32 31.93 51.42
C TRP A 949 -3.92 32.34 52.86
N GLU A 950 -2.72 32.00 53.32
CA GLU A 950 -2.18 32.29 54.66
C GLU A 950 -3.03 31.73 55.83
N ARG A 951 -3.84 30.70 55.56
CA ARG A 951 -4.72 29.98 56.49
C ARG A 951 -4.03 28.74 57.06
N TYR A 952 -2.84 28.93 57.63
CA TYR A 952 -1.95 27.84 58.04
C TYR A 952 -2.54 26.86 59.07
N GLN A 953 -3.42 27.34 59.95
CA GLN A 953 -4.13 26.49 60.93
C GLN A 953 -5.05 25.46 60.29
N GLU A 954 -5.52 25.74 59.07
CA GLU A 954 -6.43 24.88 58.31
C GLU A 954 -5.65 23.98 57.33
N ALA A 955 -4.48 24.43 56.86
CA ALA A 955 -3.55 23.63 56.05
C ALA A 955 -2.87 22.51 56.84
N GLU A 956 -2.39 22.79 58.06
CA GLU A 956 -1.62 21.84 58.89
C GLU A 956 -2.31 20.47 59.09
N PRO A 957 -3.60 20.38 59.48
CA PRO A 957 -4.24 19.07 59.65
C PRO A 957 -4.39 18.29 58.33
N LEU A 958 -4.49 18.97 57.18
CA LEU A 958 -4.65 18.32 55.88
C LEU A 958 -3.32 17.72 55.39
N PHE A 959 -2.22 18.47 55.44
CA PHE A 959 -0.89 17.91 55.12
C PHE A 959 -0.52 16.75 56.05
N LYS A 960 -0.85 16.83 57.34
CA LYS A 960 -0.65 15.71 58.29
C LYS A 960 -1.47 14.48 57.94
N GLN A 961 -2.73 14.66 57.53
CA GLN A 961 -3.57 13.55 57.09
C GLN A 961 -3.05 12.92 55.81
N SER A 962 -2.63 13.73 54.84
CA SER A 962 -2.01 13.28 53.59
C SER A 962 -0.73 12.46 53.84
N LEU A 963 0.21 12.99 54.64
CA LEU A 963 1.43 12.30 55.03
C LEU A 963 1.12 10.96 55.73
N ALA A 964 0.23 10.95 56.71
CA ALA A 964 -0.14 9.73 57.44
C ALA A 964 -0.78 8.68 56.52
N LEU A 965 -1.58 9.10 55.53
CA LEU A 965 -2.17 8.21 54.55
C LEU A 965 -1.12 7.59 53.63
N ARG A 966 -0.15 8.39 53.17
CA ARG A 966 0.98 7.89 52.37
C ARG A 966 1.90 6.95 53.15
N GLU A 967 2.24 7.28 54.40
CA GLU A 967 2.99 6.40 55.30
C GLU A 967 2.26 5.07 55.58
N GLN A 968 0.93 5.06 55.58
CA GLN A 968 0.13 3.84 55.77
C GLN A 968 0.09 2.94 54.52
N LEU A 969 -0.01 3.55 53.33
CA LEU A 969 -0.29 2.85 52.08
C LEU A 969 0.96 2.50 51.27
N LEU A 970 2.04 3.24 51.44
CA LEU A 970 3.30 3.05 50.73
C LEU A 970 4.31 2.28 51.59
N GLU A 971 5.31 1.67 50.94
CA GLU A 971 6.44 1.10 51.67
C GLU A 971 7.25 2.24 52.34
N GLU A 972 7.95 1.97 53.45
CA GLU A 972 8.70 3.00 54.22
C GLU A 972 9.76 3.75 53.38
N ASP A 973 10.11 3.20 52.21
CA ASP A 973 11.15 3.62 51.28
C ASP A 973 10.55 4.24 49.98
N ASP A 974 9.45 5.01 50.07
CA ASP A 974 8.78 5.65 48.91
C ASP A 974 9.03 7.18 48.83
N LEU A 975 9.32 7.69 47.63
CA LEU A 975 9.59 9.11 47.37
C LEU A 975 8.39 10.02 47.63
N ASP A 976 7.16 9.54 47.52
CA ASP A 976 5.97 10.34 47.79
C ASP A 976 5.84 10.72 49.28
N ILE A 977 6.48 9.95 50.17
CA ILE A 977 6.60 10.29 51.59
C ILE A 977 7.55 11.49 51.75
N ALA A 978 8.69 11.53 51.03
CA ALA A 978 9.60 12.68 51.06
C ALA A 978 8.90 13.97 50.57
N TYR A 979 8.13 13.89 49.49
CA TYR A 979 7.35 15.03 49.00
C TYR A 979 6.32 15.54 50.03
N SER A 980 5.67 14.63 50.76
CA SER A 980 4.71 15.00 51.82
C SER A 980 5.38 15.70 53.00
N LEU A 981 6.58 15.22 53.38
CA LEU A 981 7.40 15.83 54.42
C LEU A 981 7.84 17.24 54.01
N ASP A 982 8.26 17.43 52.76
CA ASP A 982 8.60 18.75 52.22
C ASP A 982 7.41 19.71 52.24
N ASN A 983 6.21 19.26 51.84
CA ASN A 983 5.01 20.10 51.86
C ASN A 983 4.67 20.58 53.28
N LEU A 984 4.71 19.67 54.27
CA LEU A 984 4.46 20.04 55.67
C LEU A 984 5.58 20.94 56.24
N ALA A 985 6.83 20.71 55.84
CA ALA A 985 7.97 21.54 56.23
C ALA A 985 7.87 22.96 55.64
N SER A 986 7.51 23.06 54.36
CA SER A 986 7.25 24.30 53.65
C SER A 986 6.13 25.10 54.30
N LEU A 987 5.01 24.45 54.68
CA LEU A 987 3.96 25.09 55.46
C LEU A 987 4.50 25.69 56.77
N TYR A 988 5.34 24.96 57.50
CA TYR A 988 5.92 25.47 58.74
C TYR A 988 6.94 26.58 58.49
N GLN A 989 7.68 26.56 57.39
CA GLN A 989 8.57 27.64 56.99
C GLN A 989 7.79 28.92 56.71
N ASP A 990 6.72 28.85 55.91
CA ASP A 990 5.84 29.99 55.60
C ASP A 990 5.09 30.51 56.82
N TRP A 991 4.84 29.64 57.79
CA TRP A 991 4.26 29.99 59.09
C TRP A 991 5.30 30.43 60.13
N GLU A 992 6.57 30.60 59.75
CA GLU A 992 7.70 31.00 60.61
C GLU A 992 7.96 30.05 61.81
N ARG A 993 7.55 28.79 61.69
CA ARG A 993 7.72 27.69 62.66
C ARG A 993 8.94 26.82 62.30
N TYR A 994 10.10 27.47 62.26
CA TYR A 994 11.32 26.86 61.72
C TYR A 994 11.83 25.64 62.52
N GLU A 995 11.60 25.61 63.84
CA GLU A 995 11.97 24.47 64.69
C GLU A 995 11.19 23.19 64.33
N GLU A 996 9.96 23.33 63.84
CA GLU A 996 9.16 22.21 63.36
C GLU A 996 9.45 21.84 61.89
N ALA A 997 9.86 22.79 61.05
CA ALA A 997 10.22 22.56 59.65
C ALA A 997 11.56 21.81 59.49
N GLU A 998 12.58 22.18 60.27
CA GLU A 998 13.94 21.61 60.18
C GLU A 998 14.00 20.07 60.22
N PRO A 999 13.36 19.36 61.18
CA PRO A 999 13.42 17.91 61.21
C PRO A 999 12.73 17.25 60.01
N LEU A 1000 11.70 17.88 59.42
CA LEU A 1000 10.96 17.33 58.28
C LEU A 1000 11.78 17.44 56.99
N PHE A 1001 12.37 18.59 56.70
CA PHE A 1001 13.28 18.72 55.54
C PHE A 1001 14.50 17.80 55.65
N LYS A 1002 15.03 17.60 56.86
CA LYS A 1002 16.13 16.64 57.09
C LYS A 1002 15.69 15.19 56.85
N GLN A 1003 14.48 14.82 57.25
CA GLN A 1003 13.93 13.48 56.99
C GLN A 1003 13.70 13.26 55.49
N SER A 1004 13.11 14.24 54.79
CA SER A 1004 12.92 14.21 53.33
C SER A 1004 14.25 14.06 52.58
N LEU A 1005 15.26 14.88 52.91
CA LEU A 1005 16.59 14.79 52.32
C LEU A 1005 17.22 13.41 52.53
N ALA A 1006 17.20 12.90 53.77
CA ALA A 1006 17.77 11.59 54.08
C ALA A 1006 17.06 10.45 53.31
N LEU A 1007 15.74 10.55 53.13
CA LEU A 1007 14.97 9.56 52.36
C LEU A 1007 15.35 9.63 50.87
N ARG A 1008 15.48 10.82 50.28
CA ARG A 1008 15.91 10.99 48.88
C ARG A 1008 17.36 10.52 48.66
N GLU A 1009 18.28 10.84 49.56
CA GLU A 1009 19.67 10.36 49.52
C GLU A 1009 19.76 8.82 49.56
N GLN A 1010 18.91 8.17 50.37
CA GLN A 1010 18.86 6.71 50.46
C GLN A 1010 18.31 6.06 49.18
N LEU A 1011 17.30 6.66 48.55
CA LEU A 1011 16.54 6.05 47.45
C LEU A 1011 17.12 6.33 46.06
N LEU A 1012 17.62 7.54 45.83
CA LEU A 1012 18.00 8.02 44.50
C LEU A 1012 19.50 7.90 44.22
N GLY A 1013 20.31 7.71 45.27
CA GLY A 1013 21.78 7.73 45.18
C GLY A 1013 22.34 9.15 45.12
N GLU A 1014 23.60 9.34 45.52
CA GLU A 1014 24.21 10.65 45.80
C GLU A 1014 24.25 11.64 44.60
N ASP A 1015 24.02 11.16 43.37
CA ASP A 1015 24.13 11.92 42.13
C ASP A 1015 22.74 12.31 41.52
N ASP A 1016 21.65 12.26 42.28
CA ASP A 1016 20.31 12.58 41.75
C ASP A 1016 19.94 14.07 41.85
N PRO A 1017 19.36 14.70 40.80
CA PRO A 1017 18.91 16.08 40.83
C PRO A 1017 17.96 16.46 41.98
N ASP A 1018 17.11 15.53 42.45
CA ASP A 1018 16.12 15.82 43.50
C ASP A 1018 16.80 15.99 44.88
N ILE A 1019 18.03 15.51 45.06
CA ILE A 1019 18.85 15.79 46.26
C ILE A 1019 19.26 17.26 46.29
N ALA A 1020 19.61 17.86 45.13
CA ALA A 1020 19.93 19.28 45.05
C ALA A 1020 18.71 20.13 45.49
N TYR A 1021 17.51 19.72 45.07
CA TYR A 1021 16.27 20.39 45.48
C TYR A 1021 16.02 20.29 47.00
N SER A 1022 16.20 19.12 47.61
CA SER A 1022 16.11 18.97 49.07
C SER A 1022 17.14 19.80 49.84
N LEU A 1023 18.37 19.87 49.32
CA LEU A 1023 19.44 20.70 49.89
C LEU A 1023 19.07 22.19 49.82
N ASP A 1024 18.51 22.65 48.70
CA ASP A 1024 18.04 24.03 48.54
C ASP A 1024 16.86 24.35 49.46
N ASN A 1025 15.93 23.42 49.67
CA ASN A 1025 14.80 23.61 50.60
C ASN A 1025 15.30 23.80 52.04
N LEU A 1026 16.21 22.93 52.49
CA LEU A 1026 16.81 23.03 53.83
C LEU A 1026 17.69 24.29 53.97
N ALA A 1027 18.42 24.66 52.92
CA ALA A 1027 19.22 25.89 52.90
C ALA A 1027 18.34 27.15 52.94
N SER A 1028 17.24 27.16 52.19
CA SER A 1028 16.24 28.24 52.17
C SER A 1028 15.57 28.38 53.54
N LEU A 1029 15.22 27.27 54.19
CA LEU A 1029 14.75 27.29 55.58
C LEU A 1029 15.74 28.00 56.50
N TYR A 1030 17.03 27.64 56.44
CA TYR A 1030 18.05 28.28 57.27
C TYR A 1030 18.27 29.75 56.89
N GLN A 1031 18.14 30.11 55.61
CA GLN A 1031 18.22 31.50 55.16
C GLN A 1031 17.07 32.34 55.74
N ASP A 1032 15.83 31.84 55.68
CA ASP A 1032 14.66 32.52 56.24
C ASP A 1032 14.72 32.59 57.77
N TRP A 1033 15.33 31.58 58.40
CA TRP A 1033 15.64 31.57 59.83
C TRP A 1033 16.88 32.40 60.22
N GLU A 1034 17.47 33.15 59.28
CA GLU A 1034 18.68 33.97 59.46
C GLU A 1034 19.94 33.20 59.92
N ARG A 1035 19.96 31.88 59.71
CA ARG A 1035 21.07 30.94 60.02
C ARG A 1035 21.97 30.74 58.81
N TYR A 1036 22.60 31.84 58.38
CA TYR A 1036 23.39 31.86 57.13
C TYR A 1036 24.62 30.94 57.15
N GLU A 1037 25.22 30.70 58.32
CA GLU A 1037 26.39 29.80 58.46
C GLU A 1037 26.03 28.34 58.15
N GLU A 1038 24.79 27.94 58.41
CA GLU A 1038 24.26 26.62 58.08
C GLU A 1038 23.67 26.54 56.66
N ALA A 1039 23.13 27.64 56.12
CA ALA A 1039 22.59 27.71 54.75
C ALA A 1039 23.68 27.65 53.66
N GLU A 1040 24.76 28.42 53.82
CA GLU A 1040 25.83 28.53 52.83
C GLU A 1040 26.44 27.18 52.37
N PRO A 1041 26.80 26.23 53.26
CA PRO A 1041 27.35 24.95 52.82
C PRO A 1041 26.36 24.09 52.03
N LEU A 1042 25.06 24.17 52.34
CA LEU A 1042 24.02 23.41 51.66
C LEU A 1042 23.77 23.94 50.24
N PHE A 1043 23.67 25.26 50.08
CA PHE A 1043 23.57 25.89 48.75
C PHE A 1043 24.80 25.55 47.88
N LYS A 1044 26.01 25.53 48.47
CA LYS A 1044 27.22 25.12 47.73
C LYS A 1044 27.17 23.65 47.31
N GLN A 1045 26.64 22.77 48.14
CA GLN A 1045 26.49 21.36 47.80
C GLN A 1045 25.46 21.16 46.69
N SER A 1046 24.30 21.83 46.77
CA SER A 1046 23.29 21.84 45.71
C SER A 1046 23.86 22.35 44.38
N LEU A 1047 24.54 23.50 44.41
CA LEU A 1047 25.17 24.09 43.22
C LEU A 1047 26.19 23.15 42.59
N GLN A 1048 27.09 22.56 43.41
CA GLN A 1048 28.10 21.63 42.92
C GLN A 1048 27.45 20.38 42.28
N LEU A 1049 26.36 19.87 42.86
CA LEU A 1049 25.62 18.74 42.32
C LEU A 1049 24.97 19.09 40.98
N ARG A 1050 24.32 20.26 40.87
CA ARG A 1050 23.74 20.76 39.62
C ARG A 1050 24.79 20.99 38.53
N GLU A 1051 25.94 21.58 38.87
CA GLU A 1051 27.07 21.78 37.96
C GLU A 1051 27.60 20.46 37.40
N GLN A 1052 27.66 19.40 38.22
CA GLN A 1052 28.09 18.07 37.80
C GLN A 1052 27.09 17.38 36.87
N LEU A 1053 25.79 17.61 37.08
CA LEU A 1053 24.71 16.93 36.36
C LEU A 1053 24.31 17.62 35.05
N LEU A 1054 24.27 18.95 35.04
CA LEU A 1054 23.74 19.75 33.93
C LEU A 1054 24.84 20.44 33.11
N GLY A 1055 26.05 20.56 33.67
CA GLY A 1055 27.19 21.28 33.09
C GLY A 1055 27.13 22.79 33.33
N GLU A 1056 28.28 23.45 33.48
CA GLU A 1056 28.43 24.85 33.96
C GLU A 1056 27.64 25.92 33.17
N ASP A 1057 27.16 25.62 31.97
CA ASP A 1057 26.44 26.55 31.09
C ASP A 1057 24.90 26.43 31.15
N ASP A 1058 24.34 25.58 32.03
CA ASP A 1058 22.89 25.41 32.19
C ASP A 1058 22.23 26.62 32.87
N LEU A 1059 21.03 26.99 32.44
CA LEU A 1059 20.25 28.11 32.96
C LEU A 1059 19.77 27.89 34.40
N ASP A 1060 19.65 26.65 34.87
CA ASP A 1060 19.27 26.31 36.25
C ASP A 1060 20.43 26.48 37.26
N ILE A 1061 21.66 26.76 36.77
CA ILE A 1061 22.85 27.09 37.56
C ILE A 1061 23.02 28.61 37.74
N ALA A 1062 22.49 29.40 36.78
CA ALA A 1062 22.63 30.86 36.72
C ALA A 1062 21.59 31.59 37.59
#